data_AF-A0A955PD55-F1
#
_entry.id   AF-A0A955PD55-F1
#
_cell.length_a   1.000
_cell.length_b   1.000
_cell.length_c   1.000
_cell.angle_alpha   90.00
_cell.angle_beta   90.00
_cell.angle_gamma   90.00
#
_symmetry.space_group_name_H-M   'P 1'
#
loop_
_entity.id
_entity.type
_entity.pdbx_description
1 polymer ?
#
loop_
_entity_poly.entity_id
_entity_poly.type
_entity_poly.pdbx_seq_one_letter_code
_entity_poly.pdbx_strand_id
1 'polypeptide(L)'
;MRTEVFAVGFLFVPLLSHGVCDQIADFAWSLAKPGALDEYVVGLDTNGNFYVEGEIHPSETVASYLSTHAVSGSVIWTVKDSGTGTQLAAVYQDNVTNLYDMVLAGSLITTANFSTYSAVNNRWRISTASGSLLEFKEAGGGLSDGTLLIACSNYEEQPVGIFEEPWDTLGAGASALANPNHLAFVPGRSNTILVTELYTRKVRRIENGTLESGHVSDLSGLLRNTNDPLNDPVLALQDGLMGITCHPEFDDPSGDNCFIYVYGTCEDPETFTYDPYRSGTEALVNKIFRVAVNPELTPTGTPIVVPGSPSVYAGNTTPTPAGPEPTPIERIDHSGGCLRAYNDGSKNYLLLSTGCVDHECDNGLMSCRPQDARVYPGKLLRYEIDSNGDLAIPSDNPFIPWLTATPMELPEGTPIPPTPDNRLPEGAVIASGFRNPYTIALRPGPTPGVPNEVWVCNVGGVSNRGFEEIDRVSLAFSPTPNPNQHKNYGFPRVEGNSAEPTPYPDTGYQMYDGDSCGSCPNTGCTGGDLSECASFPFVEFEDLKPPSVYYERFDQGGSNYGGSVVGAAFIAGSQFPSSYLGDLFFLDFVHSSLTRIDKNTLDTATPYRVGDLDELKWWETENQGRDMLQGPDGWLYYISGSGLNRIRFVE
;
A
#
# COMPACT_ATOMS: atom_id res chain seq x y z
N MET A 1 -29.21 -23.08 36.58
CA MET A 1 -29.43 -22.86 35.13
C MET A 1 -29.11 -21.41 34.86
N ARG A 2 -27.98 -21.14 34.21
CA ARG A 2 -27.66 -19.79 33.72
C ARG A 2 -28.27 -19.69 32.33
N THR A 3 -29.19 -18.76 32.14
CA THR A 3 -29.71 -18.38 30.83
C THR A 3 -28.69 -17.41 30.26
N GLU A 4 -27.80 -17.90 29.38
CA GLU A 4 -26.93 -17.03 28.60
C GLU A 4 -27.74 -16.51 27.42
N VAL A 5 -28.02 -15.20 27.45
CA VAL A 5 -28.64 -14.47 26.34
C VAL A 5 -27.51 -14.13 25.39
N PHE A 6 -27.45 -14.80 24.23
CA PHE A 6 -26.58 -14.40 23.13
C PHE A 6 -27.19 -13.17 22.45
N ALA A 7 -26.58 -12.01 22.63
CA ALA A 7 -26.89 -10.82 21.85
C ALA A 7 -26.21 -10.95 20.48
N VAL A 8 -26.97 -11.25 19.44
CA VAL A 8 -26.54 -11.02 18.05
C VAL A 8 -26.73 -9.53 17.79
N GLY A 9 -25.64 -8.77 17.84
CA GLY A 9 -25.64 -7.35 17.56
C GLY A 9 -25.71 -7.11 16.05
N PHE A 10 -26.81 -6.52 15.58
CA PHE A 10 -26.89 -5.93 14.24
C PHE A 10 -26.45 -4.47 14.33
N LEU A 11 -25.34 -4.11 13.68
CA LEU A 11 -24.92 -2.72 13.52
C LEU A 11 -25.56 -2.16 12.24
N PHE A 12 -26.60 -1.34 12.38
CA PHE A 12 -27.14 -0.55 11.28
C PHE A 12 -26.46 0.83 11.30
N VAL A 13 -25.59 1.11 10.34
CA VAL A 13 -25.09 2.47 10.07
C VAL A 13 -25.96 3.09 8.97
N PRO A 14 -26.72 4.15 9.23
CA PRO A 14 -27.48 4.82 8.18
C PRO A 14 -26.56 5.74 7.37
N LEU A 15 -26.27 5.39 6.12
CA LEU A 15 -25.69 6.32 5.16
C LEU A 15 -26.78 7.23 4.59
N LEU A 16 -26.66 8.53 4.85
CA LEU A 16 -27.52 9.57 4.29
C LEU A 16 -26.85 10.17 3.04
N SER A 17 -27.69 10.33 2.01
CA SER A 17 -27.52 11.13 0.78
C SER A 17 -26.88 10.46 -0.45
N HIS A 18 -27.39 10.91 -1.60
CA HIS A 18 -27.54 10.20 -2.87
C HIS A 18 -26.29 10.27 -3.78
N GLY A 19 -26.00 9.15 -4.43
CA GLY A 19 -25.11 9.04 -5.58
C GLY A 19 -25.26 7.64 -6.17
N VAL A 20 -25.48 7.53 -7.47
CA VAL A 20 -25.77 6.27 -8.19
C VAL A 20 -24.47 5.45 -8.27
N CYS A 21 -24.43 4.26 -7.65
CA CYS A 21 -23.37 3.26 -7.86
C CYS A 21 -23.98 1.84 -7.96
N ASP A 22 -23.64 1.15 -9.04
CA ASP A 22 -24.04 -0.22 -9.42
C ASP A 22 -23.10 -1.29 -8.83
N GLN A 23 -22.86 -1.27 -7.51
CA GLN A 23 -22.04 -2.30 -6.86
C GLN A 23 -22.70 -2.73 -5.54
N ILE A 24 -23.11 -3.99 -5.48
CA ILE A 24 -23.68 -4.61 -4.28
C ILE A 24 -22.54 -5.42 -3.63
N ALA A 25 -22.19 -5.07 -2.40
CA ALA A 25 -21.37 -5.93 -1.55
C ALA A 25 -22.16 -7.20 -1.22
N ASP A 26 -21.58 -8.36 -1.49
CA ASP A 26 -22.13 -9.66 -1.12
C ASP A 26 -22.12 -9.80 0.41
N PHE A 27 -23.29 -9.97 0.99
CA PHE A 27 -23.44 -10.23 2.43
C PHE A 27 -23.28 -11.73 2.69
N ALA A 28 -22.15 -12.13 3.27
CA ALA A 28 -22.00 -13.49 3.79
C ALA A 28 -22.86 -13.66 5.05
N TRP A 29 -23.95 -14.43 4.96
CA TRP A 29 -24.68 -14.91 6.13
C TRP A 29 -24.17 -16.30 6.50
N SER A 30 -23.73 -16.47 7.74
CA SER A 30 -23.38 -17.76 8.31
C SER A 30 -23.94 -17.91 9.71
N LEU A 31 -24.26 -19.14 10.09
CA LEU A 31 -24.62 -19.53 11.44
C LEU A 31 -23.47 -20.35 12.01
N ALA A 32 -22.78 -19.81 13.02
CA ALA A 32 -21.68 -20.51 13.69
C ALA A 32 -22.21 -21.65 14.58
N LYS A 33 -21.40 -22.70 14.69
CA LYS A 33 -21.65 -23.85 15.55
C LYS A 33 -21.57 -23.41 17.01
N PRO A 34 -22.55 -23.77 17.85
CA PRO A 34 -22.51 -23.47 19.27
C PRO A 34 -21.20 -23.96 19.92
N GLY A 35 -20.39 -23.03 20.41
CA GLY A 35 -19.12 -23.32 21.09
C GLY A 35 -17.88 -23.44 20.18
N ALA A 36 -18.01 -23.26 18.87
CA ALA A 36 -16.89 -23.20 17.92
C ALA A 36 -17.09 -22.01 16.97
N LEU A 37 -16.38 -20.90 17.23
CA LEU A 37 -16.56 -19.64 16.50
C LEU A 37 -16.09 -19.69 15.03
N ASP A 38 -15.31 -20.71 14.67
CA ASP A 38 -14.73 -20.87 13.33
C ASP A 38 -15.38 -22.03 12.54
N GLU A 39 -16.39 -22.70 13.10
CA GLU A 39 -17.15 -23.75 12.40
C GLU A 39 -18.56 -23.24 12.08
N TYR A 40 -18.99 -23.36 10.82
CA TYR A 40 -20.31 -22.91 10.38
C TYR A 40 -21.23 -24.09 10.08
N VAL A 41 -22.47 -24.03 10.57
CA VAL A 41 -23.47 -25.09 10.40
C VAL A 41 -24.35 -24.87 9.17
N VAL A 42 -24.53 -23.61 8.77
CA VAL A 42 -25.25 -23.18 7.57
C VAL A 42 -24.63 -21.86 7.10
N GLY A 43 -24.40 -21.73 5.80
CA GLY A 43 -23.92 -20.48 5.23
C GLY A 43 -24.02 -20.44 3.71
N LEU A 44 -23.59 -19.32 3.15
CA LEU A 44 -23.24 -19.22 1.74
C LEU A 44 -21.74 -19.43 1.63
N ASP A 45 -21.32 -20.33 0.74
CA ASP A 45 -19.92 -20.49 0.39
C ASP A 45 -19.45 -19.35 -0.51
N THR A 46 -18.18 -19.43 -0.88
CA THR A 46 -17.48 -18.48 -1.74
C THR A 46 -18.00 -18.38 -3.17
N ASN A 47 -18.93 -19.22 -3.58
CA ASN A 47 -19.59 -19.15 -4.88
C ASN A 47 -21.09 -18.84 -4.70
N GLY A 48 -21.49 -18.33 -3.53
CA GLY A 48 -22.89 -18.15 -3.18
C GLY A 48 -23.67 -19.47 -3.10
N ASN A 49 -23.02 -20.64 -3.08
CA ASN A 49 -23.74 -21.89 -2.88
C ASN A 49 -24.18 -21.97 -1.42
N PHE A 50 -25.44 -22.26 -1.23
CA PHE A 50 -25.97 -22.56 0.08
C PHE A 50 -25.48 -23.93 0.55
N TYR A 51 -24.81 -23.99 1.70
CA TYR A 51 -24.38 -25.24 2.32
C TYR A 51 -24.96 -25.40 3.73
N VAL A 52 -25.12 -26.66 4.13
CA VAL A 52 -25.53 -27.11 5.46
C VAL A 52 -24.56 -28.22 5.85
N GLU A 53 -24.06 -28.22 7.10
CA GLU A 53 -23.11 -29.24 7.61
C GLU A 53 -23.71 -30.66 7.50
N GLY A 54 -25.02 -30.77 7.73
CA GLY A 54 -25.81 -31.98 7.58
C GLY A 54 -26.71 -31.99 6.34
N GLU A 55 -27.84 -32.69 6.44
CA GLU A 55 -28.79 -32.86 5.33
C GLU A 55 -29.90 -31.79 5.32
N ILE A 56 -30.44 -31.52 4.13
CA ILE A 56 -31.65 -30.69 3.96
C ILE A 56 -32.87 -31.60 3.84
N HIS A 57 -33.80 -31.46 4.79
CA HIS A 57 -34.99 -32.27 4.88
C HIS A 57 -36.24 -31.46 4.52
N PRO A 58 -36.93 -31.78 3.41
CA PRO A 58 -38.24 -31.21 3.13
C PRO A 58 -39.30 -31.84 4.03
N SER A 59 -40.25 -31.05 4.52
CA SER A 59 -41.36 -31.52 5.36
C SER A 59 -42.62 -30.72 5.12
N GLU A 60 -43.79 -31.31 5.35
CA GLU A 60 -45.07 -30.58 5.34
C GLU A 60 -45.07 -29.43 6.38
N THR A 61 -44.47 -29.67 7.55
CA THR A 61 -44.18 -28.62 8.54
C THR A 61 -42.87 -28.90 9.27
N VAL A 62 -42.13 -27.84 9.61
CA VAL A 62 -40.93 -27.92 10.45
C VAL A 62 -41.26 -28.57 11.80
N ALA A 63 -42.37 -28.19 12.44
CA ALA A 63 -42.76 -28.72 13.74
C ALA A 63 -43.06 -30.24 13.72
N SER A 64 -43.74 -30.74 12.68
CA SER A 64 -43.99 -32.18 12.52
C SER A 64 -42.70 -32.96 12.37
N TYR A 65 -41.78 -32.47 11.53
CA TYR A 65 -40.49 -33.10 11.30
C TYR A 65 -39.67 -33.20 12.60
N LEU A 66 -39.50 -32.07 13.28
CA LEU A 66 -38.73 -32.00 14.54
C LEU A 66 -39.35 -32.85 15.66
N SER A 67 -40.68 -33.07 15.64
CA SER A 67 -41.37 -33.91 16.64
C SER A 67 -41.25 -35.41 16.40
N THR A 68 -40.92 -35.82 15.18
CA THR A 68 -40.87 -37.23 14.75
C THR A 68 -39.44 -37.73 14.51
N HIS A 69 -38.48 -36.83 14.31
CA HIS A 69 -37.07 -37.15 14.15
C HIS A 69 -36.34 -37.01 15.48
N ALA A 70 -35.30 -37.82 15.68
CA ALA A 70 -34.50 -37.79 16.89
C ALA A 70 -33.64 -36.51 16.91
N VAL A 71 -34.22 -35.38 17.29
CA VAL A 71 -33.52 -34.10 17.46
C VAL A 71 -32.96 -34.03 18.89
N SER A 72 -31.70 -33.63 19.08
CA SER A 72 -31.03 -33.61 20.40
C SER A 72 -31.54 -32.54 21.37
N GLY A 73 -32.52 -31.74 20.91
CA GLY A 73 -33.12 -30.66 21.68
C GLY A 73 -32.56 -29.28 21.37
N SER A 74 -31.57 -29.14 20.48
CA SER A 74 -31.01 -27.84 20.08
C SER A 74 -31.42 -27.49 18.65
N VAL A 75 -32.63 -26.96 18.50
CA VAL A 75 -32.92 -26.07 17.38
C VAL A 75 -32.16 -24.77 17.67
N ILE A 76 -31.14 -24.49 16.87
CA ILE A 76 -30.23 -23.36 17.10
C ILE A 76 -30.64 -22.11 16.32
N TRP A 77 -31.48 -22.30 15.30
CA TRP A 77 -32.04 -21.21 14.51
C TRP A 77 -33.38 -21.60 13.88
N THR A 78 -34.28 -20.63 13.76
CA THR A 78 -35.58 -20.81 13.10
C THR A 78 -35.99 -19.57 12.33
N VAL A 79 -36.59 -19.77 11.15
CA VAL A 79 -37.38 -18.75 10.46
C VAL A 79 -38.85 -19.00 10.74
N LYS A 80 -39.56 -17.93 11.08
CA LYS A 80 -41.01 -17.96 11.28
C LYS A 80 -41.68 -17.00 10.32
N ASP A 81 -42.81 -17.42 9.77
CA ASP A 81 -43.74 -16.52 9.11
C ASP A 81 -44.20 -15.45 10.11
N SER A 82 -44.07 -14.18 9.73
CA SER A 82 -44.32 -13.05 10.65
C SER A 82 -45.80 -12.81 10.93
N GLY A 83 -46.71 -13.25 10.04
CA GLY A 83 -48.15 -13.11 10.20
C GLY A 83 -48.77 -14.20 11.07
N THR A 84 -48.30 -15.44 10.92
CA THR A 84 -48.86 -16.63 11.57
C THR A 84 -48.00 -17.20 12.69
N GLY A 85 -46.71 -16.84 12.74
CA GLY A 85 -45.72 -17.40 13.66
C GLY A 85 -45.27 -18.82 13.32
N THR A 86 -45.74 -19.39 12.20
CA THR A 86 -45.44 -20.75 11.75
C THR A 86 -43.97 -20.88 11.38
N GLN A 87 -43.28 -21.95 11.83
CA GLN A 87 -41.89 -22.21 11.46
C GLN A 87 -41.80 -22.65 9.99
N LEU A 88 -41.01 -21.92 9.21
CA LEU A 88 -40.77 -22.19 7.78
C LEU A 88 -39.44 -22.90 7.55
N ALA A 89 -38.46 -22.67 8.41
CA ALA A 89 -37.17 -23.36 8.40
C ALA A 89 -36.62 -23.50 9.83
N ALA A 90 -35.84 -24.55 10.07
CA ALA A 90 -35.07 -24.69 11.29
C ALA A 90 -33.74 -25.40 11.04
N VAL A 91 -32.69 -24.97 11.74
CA VAL A 91 -31.41 -25.69 11.84
C VAL A 91 -31.38 -26.39 13.18
N TYR A 92 -31.14 -27.69 13.16
CA TYR A 92 -31.18 -28.55 14.34
C TYR A 92 -30.02 -29.54 14.33
N GLN A 93 -29.59 -29.99 15.51
CA GLN A 93 -28.60 -31.06 15.60
C GLN A 93 -29.29 -32.43 15.59
N ASP A 94 -28.91 -33.28 14.63
CA ASP A 94 -29.40 -34.65 14.51
C ASP A 94 -28.73 -35.57 15.55
N ASN A 95 -29.51 -36.35 16.32
CA ASN A 95 -28.96 -37.22 17.36
C ASN A 95 -28.20 -38.44 16.84
N VAL A 96 -28.44 -38.83 15.59
CA VAL A 96 -27.86 -40.03 14.99
C VAL A 96 -26.53 -39.67 14.34
N THR A 97 -26.47 -38.58 13.59
CA THR A 97 -25.27 -38.14 12.86
C THR A 97 -24.39 -37.18 13.66
N ASN A 98 -24.92 -36.52 14.69
CA ASN A 98 -24.32 -35.38 15.39
C ASN A 98 -24.02 -34.15 14.50
N LEU A 99 -24.49 -34.15 13.25
CA LEU A 99 -24.38 -33.00 12.34
C LEU A 99 -25.55 -32.03 12.53
N TYR A 100 -25.39 -30.82 12.02
CA TYR A 100 -26.45 -29.83 11.99
C TYR A 100 -27.19 -29.89 10.66
N ASP A 101 -28.38 -30.47 10.70
CA ASP A 101 -29.28 -30.59 9.58
C ASP A 101 -30.19 -29.35 9.49
N MET A 102 -30.77 -29.13 8.30
CA MET A 102 -31.78 -28.11 8.07
C MET A 102 -33.10 -28.76 7.65
N VAL A 103 -34.20 -28.40 8.31
CA VAL A 103 -35.54 -28.73 7.84
C VAL A 103 -36.22 -27.51 7.24
N LEU A 104 -36.87 -27.71 6.09
CA LEU A 104 -37.65 -26.71 5.37
C LEU A 104 -39.11 -27.16 5.30
N ALA A 105 -40.04 -26.25 5.62
CA ALA A 105 -41.45 -26.48 5.32
C ALA A 105 -41.69 -26.31 3.81
N GLY A 106 -42.29 -27.31 3.17
CA GLY A 106 -42.59 -27.35 1.73
C GLY A 106 -41.83 -28.43 0.95
N SER A 107 -42.03 -28.44 -0.36
CA SER A 107 -41.40 -29.37 -1.32
C SER A 107 -40.06 -28.82 -1.83
N LEU A 108 -39.02 -29.64 -1.97
CA LEU A 108 -37.77 -29.22 -2.62
C LEU A 108 -37.94 -29.19 -4.15
N ILE A 109 -37.66 -28.05 -4.79
CA ILE A 109 -37.67 -27.92 -6.26
C ILE A 109 -36.23 -27.86 -6.77
N THR A 110 -35.83 -28.86 -7.57
CA THR A 110 -34.45 -29.00 -8.06
C THR A 110 -34.17 -28.27 -9.39
N THR A 111 -35.19 -27.66 -10.01
CA THR A 111 -35.06 -26.89 -11.26
C THR A 111 -36.09 -25.76 -11.32
N ALA A 112 -35.64 -24.50 -11.38
CA ALA A 112 -36.50 -23.31 -11.49
C ALA A 112 -36.05 -22.37 -12.62
N ASN A 113 -36.99 -21.84 -13.40
CA ASN A 113 -36.74 -20.83 -14.42
C ASN A 113 -37.19 -19.44 -13.94
N PHE A 114 -36.24 -18.63 -13.48
CA PHE A 114 -36.45 -17.33 -12.83
C PHE A 114 -37.19 -16.28 -13.67
N SER A 115 -37.05 -16.33 -14.99
CA SER A 115 -37.66 -15.36 -15.91
C SER A 115 -39.21 -15.36 -15.89
N THR A 116 -39.81 -16.44 -15.38
CA THR A 116 -41.27 -16.65 -15.38
C THR A 116 -42.00 -16.08 -14.16
N TYR A 117 -41.29 -15.60 -13.13
CA TYR A 117 -41.85 -15.36 -11.79
C TYR A 117 -42.03 -13.88 -11.40
N SER A 118 -41.87 -12.94 -12.33
CA SER A 118 -41.84 -11.48 -12.10
C SER A 118 -43.20 -10.79 -11.85
N ALA A 119 -44.33 -11.51 -11.85
CA ALA A 119 -45.67 -10.91 -11.94
C ALA A 119 -46.60 -11.03 -10.70
N VAL A 120 -46.09 -11.18 -9.47
CA VAL A 120 -46.95 -11.49 -8.29
C VAL A 120 -46.71 -10.52 -7.12
N ASN A 121 -47.80 -10.08 -6.49
CA ASN A 121 -47.87 -8.86 -5.67
C ASN A 121 -47.46 -8.97 -4.18
N ASN A 122 -47.27 -10.18 -3.62
CA ASN A 122 -46.90 -10.36 -2.20
C ASN A 122 -45.50 -10.99 -2.07
N ARG A 123 -44.52 -10.21 -1.58
CA ARG A 123 -43.17 -10.70 -1.23
C ARG A 123 -42.67 -10.07 0.08
N TRP A 124 -41.90 -10.85 0.83
CA TRP A 124 -41.01 -10.37 1.87
C TRP A 124 -39.63 -10.19 1.26
N ARG A 125 -39.10 -8.98 1.36
CA ARG A 125 -37.85 -8.56 0.71
C ARG A 125 -36.93 -8.00 1.77
N ILE A 126 -35.72 -8.56 1.86
CA ILE A 126 -34.58 -7.83 2.44
C ILE A 126 -33.91 -7.15 1.25
N SER A 127 -33.94 -5.82 1.22
CA SER A 127 -33.41 -5.01 0.11
C SER A 127 -32.67 -3.79 0.61
N THR A 128 -31.65 -3.38 -0.13
CA THR A 128 -31.07 -2.04 -0.07
C THR A 128 -31.80 -1.12 -1.06
N ALA A 129 -31.40 0.15 -1.14
CA ALA A 129 -31.92 1.10 -2.13
C ALA A 129 -31.68 0.67 -3.59
N SER A 130 -30.75 -0.28 -3.83
CA SER A 130 -30.28 -0.70 -5.15
C SER A 130 -30.66 -2.14 -5.56
N GLY A 131 -31.20 -3.00 -4.68
CA GLY A 131 -31.49 -4.39 -5.07
C GLY A 131 -32.09 -5.29 -3.98
N SER A 132 -32.52 -6.50 -4.36
CA SER A 132 -32.99 -7.54 -3.44
C SER A 132 -31.79 -8.38 -2.96
N LEU A 133 -31.58 -8.48 -1.65
CA LEU A 133 -30.56 -9.34 -1.03
C LEU A 133 -31.11 -10.72 -0.66
N LEU A 134 -32.39 -10.80 -0.26
CA LEU A 134 -33.08 -12.04 0.02
C LEU A 134 -34.57 -11.84 -0.25
N GLU A 135 -35.19 -12.70 -1.07
CA GLU A 135 -36.64 -12.66 -1.31
C GLU A 135 -37.31 -13.94 -0.82
N PHE A 136 -38.27 -13.76 0.09
CA PHE A 136 -39.25 -14.79 0.42
C PHE A 136 -40.56 -14.41 -0.27
N LYS A 137 -41.17 -15.34 -0.99
CA LYS A 137 -42.39 -15.07 -1.73
C LYS A 137 -43.51 -15.98 -1.25
N GLU A 138 -44.66 -15.39 -0.93
CA GLU A 138 -45.87 -16.17 -0.68
C GLU A 138 -46.40 -16.68 -2.03
N ALA A 139 -46.67 -17.99 -2.12
CA ALA A 139 -46.99 -18.64 -3.37
C ALA A 139 -48.25 -18.05 -4.02
N GLY A 140 -48.08 -17.49 -5.22
CA GLY A 140 -49.20 -17.05 -6.07
C GLY A 140 -48.85 -17.29 -7.53
N GLY A 141 -49.67 -18.11 -8.21
CA GLY A 141 -49.57 -18.35 -9.64
C GLY A 141 -48.62 -19.48 -10.05
N GLY A 142 -48.94 -20.74 -9.70
CA GLY A 142 -48.41 -21.92 -10.40
C GLY A 142 -47.70 -22.97 -9.55
N LEU A 143 -47.38 -22.68 -8.28
CA LEU A 143 -46.89 -23.65 -7.29
C LEU A 143 -47.90 -23.66 -6.14
N SER A 144 -48.57 -24.80 -5.91
CA SER A 144 -49.81 -24.87 -5.12
C SER A 144 -49.63 -25.37 -3.68
N ASP A 145 -48.42 -25.33 -3.12
CA ASP A 145 -48.10 -26.13 -1.92
C ASP A 145 -47.04 -25.53 -0.96
N GLY A 146 -46.87 -24.20 -0.90
CA GLY A 146 -46.07 -23.57 0.17
C GLY A 146 -44.56 -23.77 0.01
N THR A 147 -44.04 -23.56 -1.20
CA THR A 147 -42.66 -23.83 -1.57
C THR A 147 -41.72 -22.63 -1.32
N LEU A 148 -40.52 -22.90 -0.77
CA LEU A 148 -39.42 -21.93 -0.59
C LEU A 148 -38.47 -22.00 -1.79
N LEU A 149 -38.04 -20.84 -2.30
CA LEU A 149 -37.13 -20.72 -3.45
C LEU A 149 -35.92 -19.88 -3.03
N ILE A 150 -34.73 -20.49 -3.00
CA ILE A 150 -33.45 -19.82 -2.70
C ILE A 150 -32.71 -19.67 -4.04
N ALA A 151 -32.28 -18.45 -4.33
CA ALA A 151 -31.58 -18.10 -5.56
C ALA A 151 -30.30 -17.36 -5.22
N CYS A 152 -29.16 -17.86 -5.69
CA CYS A 152 -27.87 -17.20 -5.57
C CYS A 152 -27.34 -16.98 -6.99
N SER A 153 -26.97 -15.75 -7.35
CA SER A 153 -26.34 -15.46 -8.63
C SER A 153 -24.83 -15.56 -8.48
N ASN A 154 -24.21 -16.44 -9.28
CA ASN A 154 -22.79 -16.35 -9.58
C ASN A 154 -22.57 -15.11 -10.46
N TYR A 155 -21.83 -14.13 -9.95
CA TYR A 155 -21.07 -13.22 -10.80
C TYR A 155 -19.58 -13.46 -10.54
N GLU A 156 -18.82 -13.47 -11.63
CA GLU A 156 -17.47 -14.00 -11.75
C GLU A 156 -16.40 -13.17 -10.99
N GLU A 157 -15.42 -13.89 -10.44
CA GLU A 157 -14.01 -13.49 -10.21
C GLU A 157 -13.59 -12.53 -9.06
N GLN A 158 -14.46 -12.15 -8.12
CA GLN A 158 -13.95 -11.56 -6.86
C GLN A 158 -13.53 -12.64 -5.84
N PRO A 159 -12.38 -12.51 -5.17
CA PRO A 159 -11.93 -13.46 -4.17
C PRO A 159 -12.87 -13.41 -2.96
N VAL A 160 -13.76 -14.40 -2.82
CA VAL A 160 -14.43 -14.56 -1.53
C VAL A 160 -13.40 -15.05 -0.52
N GLY A 161 -13.42 -14.44 0.66
CA GLY A 161 -12.51 -14.76 1.75
C GLY A 161 -11.61 -13.61 2.20
N ILE A 162 -11.62 -12.46 1.55
CA ILE A 162 -10.89 -11.30 2.10
C ILE A 162 -11.69 -10.70 3.26
N PHE A 163 -11.08 -10.68 4.43
CA PHE A 163 -11.61 -10.03 5.63
C PHE A 163 -10.70 -8.87 6.00
N GLU A 164 -11.27 -7.68 5.94
CA GLU A 164 -10.64 -6.43 6.34
C GLU A 164 -11.28 -5.93 7.64
N GLU A 165 -10.44 -5.45 8.58
CA GLU A 165 -10.94 -4.80 9.78
C GLU A 165 -10.03 -3.65 10.24
N PRO A 166 -10.61 -2.60 10.87
CA PRO A 166 -9.85 -1.65 11.65
C PRO A 166 -9.12 -2.36 12.78
N TRP A 167 -7.81 -2.13 12.91
CA TRP A 167 -6.99 -2.77 13.92
C TRP A 167 -6.66 -1.86 15.10
N ASP A 168 -6.56 -0.54 14.90
CA ASP A 168 -6.19 0.40 15.94
C ASP A 168 -7.39 0.88 16.76
N THR A 169 -7.83 0.05 17.71
CA THR A 169 -8.81 0.50 18.70
C THR A 169 -8.22 1.56 19.63
N LEU A 170 -8.97 2.63 19.91
CA LEU A 170 -8.48 3.70 20.77
C LEU A 170 -8.34 3.23 22.22
N GLY A 171 -7.11 3.22 22.73
CA GLY A 171 -6.85 3.04 24.15
C GLY A 171 -7.40 4.19 25.00
N ALA A 172 -7.51 3.97 26.31
CA ALA A 172 -8.00 4.98 27.23
C ALA A 172 -7.17 6.28 27.15
N GLY A 173 -7.81 7.37 26.75
CA GLY A 173 -7.17 8.68 26.60
C GLY A 173 -6.37 8.87 25.32
N ALA A 174 -6.36 7.90 24.40
CA ALA A 174 -5.74 8.05 23.09
C ALA A 174 -6.61 8.88 22.15
N SER A 175 -5.97 9.74 21.37
CA SER A 175 -6.57 10.32 20.17
C SER A 175 -6.28 9.44 18.96
N ALA A 176 -7.20 9.45 17.99
CA ALA A 176 -6.99 8.88 16.67
C ALA A 176 -5.68 9.35 16.04
N LEU A 177 -5.14 8.55 15.13
CA LEU A 177 -3.94 8.87 14.39
C LEU A 177 -4.15 10.13 13.55
N ALA A 178 -3.21 11.07 13.63
CA ALA A 178 -3.27 12.33 12.91
C ALA A 178 -2.45 12.24 11.61
N ASN A 179 -3.13 11.96 10.50
CA ASN A 179 -2.51 11.78 9.18
C ASN A 179 -1.36 10.75 9.21
N PRO A 180 -1.66 9.48 9.58
CA PRO A 180 -0.64 8.44 9.63
C PRO A 180 -0.02 8.22 8.24
N ASN A 181 1.29 7.95 8.20
CA ASN A 181 2.04 7.91 6.95
C ASN A 181 2.72 6.56 6.67
N HIS A 182 3.66 6.16 7.52
CA HIS A 182 4.38 4.88 7.41
C HIS A 182 4.28 4.08 8.71
N LEU A 183 4.39 2.75 8.58
CA LEU A 183 4.41 1.84 9.72
C LEU A 183 5.67 0.97 9.76
N ALA A 184 6.03 0.51 10.94
CA ALA A 184 7.06 -0.50 11.17
C ALA A 184 6.65 -1.46 12.29
N PHE A 185 6.89 -2.75 12.08
CA PHE A 185 6.84 -3.73 13.17
C PHE A 185 8.10 -3.63 14.02
N VAL A 186 7.94 -3.88 15.32
CA VAL A 186 9.09 -3.95 16.24
C VAL A 186 9.61 -5.40 16.27
N PRO A 187 10.85 -5.67 15.82
CA PRO A 187 11.42 -7.02 15.88
C PRO A 187 11.38 -7.60 17.29
N GLY A 188 11.16 -8.92 17.38
CA GLY A 188 10.98 -9.66 18.64
C GLY A 188 9.71 -9.34 19.42
N ARG A 189 8.81 -8.48 18.92
CA ARG A 189 7.54 -8.15 19.56
C ARG A 189 6.36 -8.44 18.65
N SER A 190 5.73 -9.59 18.90
CA SER A 190 4.46 -9.92 18.26
C SER A 190 3.44 -8.82 18.55
N ASN A 191 2.88 -8.22 17.50
CA ASN A 191 1.79 -7.24 17.55
C ASN A 191 2.11 -5.84 18.11
N THR A 192 3.38 -5.43 18.11
CA THR A 192 3.73 -4.01 18.33
C THR A 192 4.03 -3.34 17.00
N ILE A 193 3.29 -2.27 16.70
CA ILE A 193 3.44 -1.47 15.48
C ILE A 193 3.75 -0.03 15.88
N LEU A 194 4.74 0.55 15.22
CA LEU A 194 5.03 1.98 15.28
C LEU A 194 4.48 2.65 14.03
N VAL A 195 3.85 3.81 14.20
CA VAL A 195 3.27 4.60 13.11
C VAL A 195 3.77 6.03 13.18
N THR A 196 4.17 6.60 12.05
CA THR A 196 4.47 8.02 11.95
C THR A 196 3.21 8.83 11.67
N GLU A 197 3.03 9.91 12.42
CA GLU A 197 2.02 10.94 12.13
C GLU A 197 2.71 12.10 11.42
N LEU A 198 2.39 12.28 10.12
CA LEU A 198 3.11 13.23 9.24
C LEU A 198 3.10 14.65 9.81
N TYR A 199 1.93 15.10 10.27
CA TYR A 199 1.69 16.49 10.67
C TYR A 199 2.02 16.76 12.13
N THR A 200 1.64 15.87 13.05
CA THR A 200 1.97 16.05 14.47
C THR A 200 3.45 15.75 14.76
N ARG A 201 4.15 15.09 13.83
CA ARG A 201 5.57 14.71 13.91
C ARG A 201 5.85 13.77 15.08
N LYS A 202 4.90 12.89 15.36
CA LYS A 202 4.96 11.91 16.45
C LYS A 202 5.11 10.51 15.92
N VAL A 203 5.85 9.69 16.66
CA VAL A 203 5.85 8.23 16.52
C VAL A 203 4.84 7.67 17.52
N ARG A 204 3.74 7.13 17.02
CA ARG A 204 2.69 6.49 17.82
C ARG A 204 2.96 4.99 17.94
N ARG A 205 2.45 4.38 19.01
CA ARG A 205 2.55 2.95 19.27
C ARG A 205 1.16 2.34 19.33
N ILE A 206 1.01 1.24 18.59
CA ILE A 206 -0.15 0.36 18.66
C ILE A 206 0.36 -0.96 19.24
N GLU A 207 -0.22 -1.37 20.35
CA GLU A 207 0.17 -2.57 21.09
C GLU A 207 -1.03 -3.51 21.13
N ASN A 208 -0.92 -4.69 20.51
CA ASN A 208 -2.00 -5.68 20.45
C ASN A 208 -3.35 -5.09 19.96
N GLY A 209 -3.30 -4.26 18.91
CA GLY A 209 -4.48 -3.60 18.35
C GLY A 209 -5.04 -2.44 19.20
N THR A 210 -4.33 -2.02 20.25
CA THR A 210 -4.71 -0.84 21.04
C THR A 210 -3.74 0.31 20.77
N LEU A 211 -4.26 1.43 20.26
CA LEU A 211 -3.50 2.67 20.12
C LEU A 211 -3.24 3.26 21.50
N GLU A 212 -1.97 3.41 21.87
CA GLU A 212 -1.59 4.01 23.14
C GLU A 212 -1.83 5.53 23.15
N SER A 213 -2.15 6.08 24.33
CA SER A 213 -2.41 7.50 24.51
C SER A 213 -1.17 8.38 24.42
N GLY A 214 0.01 7.79 24.65
CA GLY A 214 1.29 8.44 24.49
C GLY A 214 1.82 8.42 23.05
N HIS A 215 3.06 8.87 22.94
CA HIS A 215 3.90 8.70 21.77
C HIS A 215 5.24 8.10 22.22
N VAL A 216 5.86 7.32 21.36
CA VAL A 216 7.23 6.83 21.57
C VAL A 216 8.20 7.98 21.37
N SER A 217 7.96 8.87 20.42
CA SER A 217 8.81 10.05 20.21
C SER A 217 8.00 11.23 19.68
N ASP A 218 8.40 12.43 20.04
CA ASP A 218 7.86 13.69 19.52
C ASP A 218 8.99 14.50 18.90
N LEU A 219 8.95 14.64 17.58
CA LEU A 219 9.95 15.35 16.79
C LEU A 219 9.48 16.75 16.39
N SER A 220 8.42 17.28 17.02
CA SER A 220 7.84 18.58 16.66
C SER A 220 8.79 19.78 16.81
N GLY A 221 9.86 19.64 17.59
CA GLY A 221 10.90 20.65 17.76
C GLY A 221 12.13 20.46 16.87
N LEU A 222 12.15 19.43 16.03
CA LEU A 222 13.24 19.12 15.09
C LEU A 222 12.78 19.19 13.62
N LEU A 223 11.50 18.87 13.39
CA LEU A 223 10.91 18.78 12.07
C LEU A 223 10.00 19.98 11.78
N ARG A 224 10.02 20.41 10.53
CA ARG A 224 9.24 21.53 10.01
C ARG A 224 7.77 21.40 10.41
N ASN A 225 7.18 22.48 10.91
CA ASN A 225 5.78 22.49 11.26
C ASN A 225 4.90 22.68 10.01
N THR A 226 4.18 21.63 9.64
CA THR A 226 3.27 21.59 8.48
C THR A 226 1.80 21.80 8.87
N ASN A 227 1.50 22.01 10.17
CA ASN A 227 0.14 22.12 10.71
C ASN A 227 -0.56 23.47 10.44
N ASP A 228 -0.18 24.21 9.40
CA ASP A 228 -0.95 25.37 8.95
C ASP A 228 -1.55 25.16 7.55
N PRO A 229 -2.41 24.14 7.36
CA PRO A 229 -3.10 23.91 6.08
C PRO A 229 -4.07 25.07 5.73
N LEU A 230 -4.33 26.00 6.65
CA LEU A 230 -5.19 27.16 6.44
C LEU A 230 -4.43 28.37 5.90
N ASN A 231 -3.13 28.53 6.20
CA ASN A 231 -2.31 29.62 5.65
C ASN A 231 -1.38 29.19 4.51
N ASP A 232 -1.16 27.89 4.29
CA ASP A 232 -0.45 27.40 3.10
C ASP A 232 -1.08 26.10 2.53
N PRO A 233 -2.26 26.20 1.87
CA PRO A 233 -2.93 25.05 1.25
C PRO A 233 -2.16 24.48 0.05
N VAL A 234 -1.02 25.07 -0.35
CA VAL A 234 -0.24 24.67 -1.52
C VAL A 234 0.98 23.81 -1.14
N LEU A 235 1.45 23.88 0.12
CA LEU A 235 2.66 23.17 0.56
C LEU A 235 2.42 21.91 1.43
N ALA A 236 1.17 21.51 1.68
CA ALA A 236 0.83 20.64 2.82
C ALA A 236 0.81 19.10 2.59
N LEU A 237 1.38 18.53 1.53
CA LEU A 237 1.03 17.14 1.18
C LEU A 237 2.10 16.07 1.49
N GLN A 238 3.40 16.38 1.46
CA GLN A 238 4.44 15.33 1.59
C GLN A 238 5.69 15.73 2.41
N ASP A 239 5.60 16.72 3.30
CA ASP A 239 6.68 17.10 4.23
C ASP A 239 6.30 16.88 5.70
N GLY A 240 7.31 16.79 6.57
CA GLY A 240 7.13 16.47 7.99
C GLY A 240 7.78 15.14 8.37
N LEU A 241 7.11 14.31 9.19
CA LEU A 241 7.60 12.99 9.60
C LEU A 241 7.13 11.89 8.64
N MET A 242 8.02 11.41 7.80
CA MET A 242 7.75 10.43 6.75
C MET A 242 8.07 9.00 7.23
N GLY A 243 9.19 8.42 6.78
CA GLY A 243 9.52 7.01 6.99
C GLY A 243 9.85 6.64 8.43
N ILE A 244 9.68 5.35 8.73
CA ILE A 244 10.06 4.73 10.00
C ILE A 244 10.54 3.30 9.77
N THR A 245 11.56 2.88 10.53
CA THR A 245 11.95 1.48 10.66
C THR A 245 12.64 1.27 12.00
N CYS A 246 12.63 0.03 12.50
CA CYS A 246 13.44 -0.37 13.64
C CYS A 246 14.79 -0.92 13.15
N HIS A 247 15.79 -0.90 14.02
CA HIS A 247 17.03 -1.67 13.82
C HIS A 247 16.69 -3.15 13.56
N PRO A 248 17.37 -3.88 12.65
CA PRO A 248 17.02 -5.29 12.38
C PRO A 248 17.20 -6.21 13.60
N GLU A 249 18.19 -5.91 14.44
CA GLU A 249 18.49 -6.62 15.69
C GLU A 249 17.90 -5.91 16.91
N PHE A 250 16.70 -5.31 16.75
CA PHE A 250 16.03 -4.57 17.83
C PHE A 250 15.78 -5.41 19.09
N ASP A 251 15.60 -6.72 18.91
CA ASP A 251 15.31 -7.69 19.95
C ASP A 251 16.55 -8.36 20.56
N ASP A 252 17.75 -7.85 20.26
CA ASP A 252 18.99 -8.31 20.89
C ASP A 252 18.86 -8.23 22.43
N PRO A 253 19.04 -9.35 23.16
CA PRO A 253 18.98 -9.39 24.62
C PRO A 253 19.93 -8.42 25.34
N SER A 254 20.99 -7.96 24.68
CA SER A 254 21.89 -6.93 25.23
C SER A 254 21.17 -5.61 25.47
N GLY A 255 20.13 -5.31 24.67
CA GLY A 255 19.45 -4.02 24.64
C GLY A 255 20.24 -2.91 23.93
N ASP A 256 21.44 -3.19 23.43
CA ASP A 256 22.35 -2.18 22.87
C ASP A 256 21.87 -1.63 21.52
N ASN A 257 20.96 -2.35 20.84
CA ASN A 257 20.46 -2.04 19.49
C ASN A 257 18.99 -1.58 19.45
N CYS A 258 18.43 -1.10 20.57
CA CYS A 258 17.06 -0.60 20.66
C CYS A 258 16.91 0.79 19.99
N PHE A 259 17.08 0.84 18.66
CA PHE A 259 17.03 2.05 17.86
C PHE A 259 15.82 2.06 16.92
N ILE A 260 15.12 3.19 16.89
CA ILE A 260 14.10 3.52 15.90
C ILE A 260 14.69 4.58 14.98
N TYR A 261 14.66 4.34 13.67
CA TYR A 261 15.05 5.29 12.65
C TYR A 261 13.81 5.94 12.07
N VAL A 262 13.82 7.26 11.94
CA VAL A 262 12.75 8.00 11.27
C VAL A 262 13.32 8.98 10.26
N TYR A 263 12.58 9.25 9.20
CA TYR A 263 12.98 10.19 8.15
C TYR A 263 12.00 11.35 8.09
N GLY A 264 12.51 12.59 7.98
CA GLY A 264 11.63 13.75 7.92
C GLY A 264 12.32 15.05 7.57
N THR A 265 11.50 16.05 7.25
CA THR A 265 11.91 17.39 6.82
C THR A 265 12.30 18.27 8.01
N CYS A 266 13.56 18.69 8.06
CA CYS A 266 14.10 19.57 9.09
C CYS A 266 13.50 20.97 9.01
N GLU A 267 13.37 21.62 10.17
CA GLU A 267 13.01 23.04 10.26
C GLU A 267 14.19 23.96 9.90
N ASP A 268 15.41 23.57 10.32
CA ASP A 268 16.62 24.33 10.05
C ASP A 268 17.08 24.09 8.60
N PRO A 269 17.15 25.14 7.77
CA PRO A 269 17.69 24.99 6.43
C PRO A 269 19.19 24.75 6.44
N GLU A 270 19.66 24.07 5.40
CA GLU A 270 21.08 23.92 5.13
C GLU A 270 21.46 24.68 3.86
N THR A 271 22.65 25.28 3.88
CA THR A 271 23.25 25.80 2.66
C THR A 271 24.00 24.70 1.96
N PHE A 272 23.51 24.30 0.79
CA PHE A 272 24.25 23.42 -0.10
C PHE A 272 25.35 24.22 -0.81
N THR A 273 26.45 24.48 -0.10
CA THR A 273 27.60 25.25 -0.60
C THR A 273 28.10 24.69 -1.93
N TYR A 274 27.94 23.39 -2.10
CA TYR A 274 28.45 22.65 -3.23
C TYR A 274 27.36 22.15 -4.17
N ASP A 275 26.04 22.25 -3.96
CA ASP A 275 25.09 21.76 -4.98
C ASP A 275 25.40 22.46 -6.34
N PRO A 276 25.84 21.73 -7.39
CA PRO A 276 26.26 22.35 -8.65
C PRO A 276 25.08 23.03 -9.35
N TYR A 277 23.85 22.69 -8.97
CA TYR A 277 22.62 23.29 -9.45
C TYR A 277 22.12 24.42 -8.54
N ARG A 278 22.52 24.43 -7.26
CA ARG A 278 21.99 25.33 -6.22
C ARG A 278 23.04 25.85 -5.23
N SER A 279 24.23 26.20 -5.73
CA SER A 279 25.33 26.64 -4.86
C SER A 279 24.92 27.90 -4.09
N GLY A 280 24.92 27.80 -2.77
CA GLY A 280 24.59 28.92 -1.87
C GLY A 280 23.11 29.12 -1.59
N THR A 281 22.22 28.23 -2.06
CA THR A 281 20.79 28.27 -1.70
C THR A 281 20.57 27.67 -0.32
N GLU A 282 19.86 28.39 0.55
CA GLU A 282 19.29 27.84 1.78
C GLU A 282 18.06 27.00 1.42
N ALA A 283 18.08 25.75 1.84
CA ALA A 283 17.04 24.80 1.52
C ALA A 283 16.64 23.97 2.72
N LEU A 284 15.37 23.61 2.76
CA LEU A 284 14.87 22.57 3.63
C LEU A 284 15.52 21.25 3.22
N VAL A 285 15.83 20.44 4.21
CA VAL A 285 16.46 19.14 4.01
C VAL A 285 15.71 18.07 4.76
N ASN A 286 15.62 16.90 4.15
CA ASN A 286 15.17 15.69 4.81
C ASN A 286 16.38 14.95 5.36
N LYS A 287 16.25 14.46 6.60
CA LYS A 287 17.30 13.72 7.30
C LYS A 287 16.74 12.48 7.98
N ILE A 288 17.64 11.55 8.28
CA ILE A 288 17.37 10.39 9.13
C ILE A 288 17.72 10.78 10.56
N PHE A 289 16.79 10.51 11.46
CA PHE A 289 16.95 10.65 12.91
C PHE A 289 16.92 9.28 13.56
N ARG A 290 17.67 9.13 14.65
CA ARG A 290 17.64 7.96 15.52
C ARG A 290 17.04 8.33 16.86
N VAL A 291 16.10 7.50 17.32
CA VAL A 291 15.54 7.52 18.66
C VAL A 291 16.04 6.28 19.39
N ALA A 292 16.85 6.46 20.42
CA ALA A 292 17.23 5.39 21.32
C ALA A 292 16.10 5.17 22.34
N VAL A 293 15.70 3.91 22.51
CA VAL A 293 14.66 3.51 23.46
C VAL A 293 15.14 2.38 24.36
N ASN A 294 14.50 2.17 25.50
CA ASN A 294 14.65 0.95 26.28
C ASN A 294 13.79 -0.17 25.67
N PRO A 295 13.86 -1.42 26.20
CA PRO A 295 12.97 -2.47 25.74
C PRO A 295 11.51 -2.01 25.76
N GLU A 296 11.01 -1.33 26.79
CA GLU A 296 9.63 -0.84 26.88
C GLU A 296 9.26 0.27 25.88
N LEU A 297 10.10 0.56 24.87
CA LEU A 297 9.91 1.62 23.87
C LEU A 297 9.81 3.02 24.48
N THR A 298 10.38 3.21 25.67
CA THR A 298 10.54 4.51 26.30
C THR A 298 11.84 5.15 25.84
N PRO A 299 11.84 6.39 25.33
CA PRO A 299 13.06 7.09 24.96
C PRO A 299 14.08 7.15 26.08
N THR A 300 15.33 6.81 25.77
CA THR A 300 16.47 6.92 26.70
C THR A 300 17.30 8.18 26.45
N GLY A 301 16.96 8.96 25.42
CA GLY A 301 17.59 10.23 25.09
C GLY A 301 16.74 11.06 24.13
N THR A 302 17.26 12.22 23.74
CA THR A 302 16.66 13.05 22.69
C THR A 302 16.94 12.43 21.31
N PRO A 303 15.99 12.49 20.36
CA PRO A 303 16.28 12.14 18.97
C PRO A 303 17.48 12.94 18.44
N ILE A 304 18.34 12.30 17.66
CA ILE A 304 19.49 12.94 17.01
C ILE A 304 19.48 12.66 15.52
N VAL A 305 20.04 13.56 14.71
CA VAL A 305 20.39 13.24 13.32
C VAL A 305 21.42 12.13 13.35
N VAL A 306 21.20 11.05 12.59
CA VAL A 306 22.11 9.91 12.59
C VAL A 306 23.43 10.32 11.95
N PRO A 307 24.58 10.10 12.61
CA PRO A 307 25.87 10.26 11.96
C PRO A 307 25.92 9.45 10.65
N GLY A 308 26.32 10.10 9.55
CA GLY A 308 26.31 9.51 8.21
C GLY A 308 24.96 9.60 7.46
N SER A 309 23.91 10.15 8.07
CA SER A 309 22.65 10.46 7.38
C SER A 309 22.90 11.39 6.19
N PRO A 310 22.22 11.18 5.04
CA PRO A 310 22.23 12.14 3.95
C PRO A 310 21.48 13.42 4.38
N SER A 311 21.87 14.55 3.78
CA SER A 311 21.04 15.75 3.67
C SER A 311 20.38 15.72 2.30
N VAL A 312 19.13 15.25 2.25
CA VAL A 312 18.37 15.18 1.00
C VAL A 312 17.64 16.49 0.81
N TYR A 313 17.81 17.14 -0.33
CA TYR A 313 17.08 18.36 -0.66
C TYR A 313 15.56 18.15 -0.54
N ALA A 314 14.84 19.09 0.08
CA ALA A 314 13.40 19.02 0.25
C ALA A 314 12.65 20.25 -0.29
N GLY A 315 13.35 21.29 -0.74
CA GLY A 315 12.76 22.53 -1.25
C GLY A 315 13.49 23.77 -0.75
N ASN A 316 13.30 24.91 -1.41
CA ASN A 316 13.91 26.17 -0.98
C ASN A 316 13.12 26.81 0.18
N THR A 317 13.81 27.57 1.04
CA THR A 317 13.15 28.32 2.14
C THR A 317 12.70 29.72 1.73
N THR A 318 13.25 30.26 0.65
CA THR A 318 12.99 31.62 0.20
C THR A 318 12.70 31.64 -1.30
N PRO A 319 11.62 32.31 -1.74
CA PRO A 319 11.40 32.58 -3.15
C PRO A 319 12.58 33.42 -3.66
N THR A 320 13.23 32.96 -4.74
CA THR A 320 14.43 33.62 -5.24
C THR A 320 14.06 34.98 -5.82
N PRO A 321 14.65 36.11 -5.39
CA PRO A 321 14.29 37.44 -5.90
C PRO A 321 14.72 37.72 -7.35
N ALA A 322 15.24 36.71 -8.07
CA ALA A 322 16.00 36.88 -9.30
C ALA A 322 15.11 36.88 -10.56
N GLY A 323 14.03 37.67 -10.56
CA GLY A 323 13.16 37.84 -11.71
C GLY A 323 12.11 38.97 -11.52
N PRO A 324 11.52 39.50 -12.62
CA PRO A 324 10.44 40.48 -12.55
C PRO A 324 9.14 39.90 -11.96
N GLU A 325 9.02 38.57 -11.88
CA GLU A 325 7.99 37.83 -11.18
C GLU A 325 8.70 37.00 -10.09
N PRO A 326 8.25 37.03 -8.81
CA PRO A 326 8.80 36.15 -7.79
C PRO A 326 8.61 34.69 -8.20
N THR A 327 9.68 33.90 -8.24
CA THR A 327 9.53 32.45 -8.36
C THR A 327 8.77 31.96 -7.13
N PRO A 328 7.68 31.19 -7.29
CA PRO A 328 6.96 30.61 -6.15
C PRO A 328 7.93 29.84 -5.24
N ILE A 329 7.63 29.79 -3.94
CA ILE A 329 8.27 28.84 -3.02
C ILE A 329 8.15 27.45 -3.66
N GLU A 330 9.27 26.74 -3.73
CA GLU A 330 9.29 25.40 -4.30
C GLU A 330 8.34 24.50 -3.50
N ARG A 331 7.44 23.82 -4.22
CA ARG A 331 6.53 22.87 -3.59
C ARG A 331 7.35 21.71 -3.04
N ILE A 332 7.07 21.34 -1.79
CA ILE A 332 7.59 20.09 -1.23
C ILE A 332 6.61 18.99 -1.59
N ASP A 333 6.79 18.46 -2.79
CA ASP A 333 6.01 17.35 -3.32
C ASP A 333 6.98 16.30 -3.88
N HIS A 334 6.55 15.05 -3.98
CA HIS A 334 7.39 13.91 -4.35
C HIS A 334 8.61 13.77 -3.44
N SER A 335 8.40 13.76 -2.11
CA SER A 335 9.48 13.56 -1.15
C SER A 335 9.98 12.12 -1.10
N GLY A 336 9.15 11.16 -1.52
CA GLY A 336 9.35 9.74 -1.21
C GLY A 336 9.41 9.54 0.31
N GLY A 337 10.50 8.93 0.79
CA GLY A 337 10.85 8.96 2.21
C GLY A 337 10.54 7.69 2.99
N CYS A 338 10.21 6.58 2.31
CA CYS A 338 10.05 5.29 2.98
C CYS A 338 11.39 4.71 3.43
N LEU A 339 11.40 4.21 4.68
CA LEU A 339 12.52 3.51 5.30
C LEU A 339 12.18 2.03 5.46
N ARG A 340 13.16 1.16 5.17
CA ARG A 340 13.14 -0.26 5.56
C ARG A 340 14.51 -0.67 6.04
N ALA A 341 14.58 -1.52 7.05
CA ALA A 341 15.82 -2.14 7.49
C ALA A 341 15.79 -3.64 7.29
N TYR A 342 16.95 -4.24 7.06
CA TYR A 342 17.10 -5.69 6.94
C TYR A 342 18.49 -6.14 7.41
N ASN A 343 18.60 -7.43 7.75
CA ASN A 343 19.87 -8.08 8.06
C ASN A 343 20.18 -9.09 6.95
N ASP A 344 21.42 -9.12 6.45
CA ASP A 344 21.82 -10.07 5.39
C ASP A 344 22.40 -11.40 5.91
N GLY A 345 22.36 -11.61 7.22
CA GLY A 345 23.01 -12.68 7.97
C GLY A 345 24.38 -12.29 8.55
N SER A 346 24.94 -11.15 8.14
CA SER A 346 26.25 -10.67 8.59
C SER A 346 26.28 -9.20 8.98
N LYS A 347 25.45 -8.39 8.34
CA LYS A 347 25.38 -6.93 8.49
C LYS A 347 23.94 -6.46 8.51
N ASN A 348 23.74 -5.33 9.17
CA ASN A 348 22.48 -4.60 9.20
C ASN A 348 22.49 -3.50 8.14
N TYR A 349 21.41 -3.35 7.40
CA TYR A 349 21.26 -2.31 6.38
C TYR A 349 20.00 -1.51 6.57
N LEU A 350 20.06 -0.27 6.11
CA LEU A 350 18.94 0.66 6.00
C LEU A 350 18.77 1.05 4.52
N LEU A 351 17.55 0.97 4.03
CA LEU A 351 17.12 1.47 2.73
C LEU A 351 16.32 2.75 2.93
N LEU A 352 16.54 3.73 2.05
CA LEU A 352 15.79 4.97 1.98
C LEU A 352 15.40 5.26 0.53
N SER A 353 14.11 5.44 0.27
CA SER A 353 13.61 5.98 -0.99
C SER A 353 13.53 7.50 -0.92
N THR A 354 13.92 8.19 -1.97
CA THR A 354 13.87 9.66 -2.09
C THR A 354 13.20 10.03 -3.39
N GLY A 355 12.19 10.89 -3.35
CA GLY A 355 11.55 11.37 -4.58
C GLY A 355 12.28 12.55 -5.21
N CYS A 356 11.80 12.97 -6.38
CA CYS A 356 12.39 14.00 -7.23
C CYS A 356 12.10 15.43 -6.72
N VAL A 357 11.31 15.56 -5.65
CA VAL A 357 10.99 16.83 -4.98
C VAL A 357 10.19 17.80 -5.88
N ASP A 358 9.49 17.28 -6.90
CA ASP A 358 8.69 17.99 -7.93
C ASP A 358 9.43 19.08 -8.74
N HIS A 359 10.63 19.42 -8.33
CA HIS A 359 11.47 20.48 -8.85
C HIS A 359 12.13 20.09 -10.17
N GLU A 360 12.30 18.79 -10.41
CA GLU A 360 12.94 18.27 -11.63
C GLU A 360 11.99 18.31 -12.85
N CYS A 361 10.68 18.42 -12.61
CA CYS A 361 9.64 18.35 -13.64
C CYS A 361 9.26 19.74 -14.18
N ASP A 362 9.09 20.72 -13.30
CA ASP A 362 8.35 21.94 -13.69
C ASP A 362 9.24 23.18 -13.88
N ASN A 363 10.39 23.28 -13.20
CA ASN A 363 11.21 24.50 -13.17
C ASN A 363 12.54 24.41 -13.95
N GLY A 364 12.77 23.35 -14.73
CA GLY A 364 13.83 23.30 -15.74
C GLY A 364 15.28 23.22 -15.23
N LEU A 365 15.56 23.43 -13.94
CA LEU A 365 16.93 23.47 -13.40
C LEU A 365 17.67 22.12 -13.48
N MET A 366 16.94 21.01 -13.50
CA MET A 366 17.47 19.66 -13.73
C MET A 366 17.02 19.06 -15.06
N SER A 367 16.23 19.77 -15.89
CA SER A 367 15.77 19.27 -17.21
C SER A 367 16.95 18.82 -18.09
N CYS A 368 18.14 19.38 -17.90
CA CYS A 368 19.32 18.97 -18.64
C CYS A 368 20.07 17.75 -18.05
N ARG A 369 19.91 17.38 -16.76
CA ARG A 369 20.70 16.31 -16.07
C ARG A 369 19.97 15.56 -14.93
N PRO A 370 18.72 15.11 -15.11
CA PRO A 370 17.88 14.63 -14.01
C PRO A 370 18.19 13.20 -13.51
N GLN A 371 19.34 12.66 -13.90
CA GLN A 371 19.79 11.30 -13.58
C GLN A 371 21.11 11.32 -12.82
N ASP A 372 21.49 12.50 -12.34
CA ASP A 372 22.75 12.74 -11.67
C ASP A 372 22.84 11.93 -10.38
N ALA A 373 23.64 10.85 -10.39
CA ALA A 373 23.90 10.02 -9.21
C ALA A 373 24.70 10.76 -8.12
N ARG A 374 25.09 12.02 -8.36
CA ARG A 374 25.80 12.91 -7.42
C ARG A 374 24.83 13.71 -6.54
N VAL A 375 23.52 13.53 -6.71
CA VAL A 375 22.48 14.11 -5.86
C VAL A 375 21.48 13.05 -5.40
N TYR A 376 20.87 13.28 -4.23
CA TYR A 376 19.97 12.33 -3.59
C TYR A 376 18.51 12.31 -4.08
N PRO A 377 17.90 13.34 -4.69
CA PRO A 377 16.52 13.25 -5.18
C PRO A 377 16.31 12.17 -6.24
N GLY A 378 15.17 11.47 -6.21
CA GLY A 378 14.76 10.45 -7.20
C GLY A 378 15.60 9.17 -7.16
N LYS A 379 15.99 8.71 -5.96
CA LYS A 379 16.94 7.60 -5.74
C LYS A 379 16.41 6.56 -4.76
N LEU A 380 17.05 5.40 -4.82
CA LEU A 380 17.05 4.43 -3.73
C LEU A 380 18.45 4.37 -3.14
N LEU A 381 18.54 4.61 -1.83
CA LEU A 381 19.79 4.67 -1.06
C LEU A 381 19.90 3.44 -0.16
N ARG A 382 21.13 2.97 0.06
CA ARG A 382 21.46 1.85 0.97
C ARG A 382 22.63 2.21 1.85
N TYR A 383 22.44 2.04 3.16
CA TYR A 383 23.43 2.27 4.21
C TYR A 383 23.67 0.99 5.00
N GLU A 384 24.90 0.79 5.47
CA GLU A 384 25.23 -0.19 6.50
C GLU A 384 25.01 0.48 7.86
N ILE A 385 24.37 -0.22 8.78
CA ILE A 385 24.16 0.23 10.16
C ILE A 385 25.26 -0.38 11.03
N ASP A 386 26.08 0.47 11.65
CA ASP A 386 27.14 0.01 12.53
C ASP A 386 26.63 -0.35 13.94
N SER A 387 27.51 -0.84 14.81
CA SER A 387 27.16 -1.24 16.18
C SER A 387 26.72 -0.08 17.08
N ASN A 388 26.93 1.18 16.68
CA ASN A 388 26.43 2.34 17.41
C ASN A 388 25.08 2.82 16.85
N GLY A 389 24.57 2.15 15.81
CA GLY A 389 23.41 2.57 15.05
C GLY A 389 23.68 3.78 14.15
N ASP A 390 24.95 4.06 13.82
CA ASP A 390 25.35 5.09 12.86
C ASP A 390 25.34 4.52 11.43
N LEU A 391 25.33 5.39 10.42
CA LEU A 391 25.25 4.98 9.01
C LEU A 391 26.60 5.10 8.33
N ALA A 392 26.99 4.03 7.64
CA ALA A 392 28.14 3.99 6.75
C ALA A 392 27.70 3.61 5.34
N ILE A 393 28.48 3.99 4.33
CA ILE A 393 28.23 3.53 2.96
C ILE A 393 28.78 2.10 2.83
N PRO A 394 27.95 1.09 2.48
CA PRO A 394 28.39 -0.27 2.28
C PRO A 394 29.47 -0.34 1.20
N SER A 395 30.55 -1.07 1.47
CA SER A 395 31.66 -1.23 0.52
C SER A 395 31.27 -1.96 -0.77
N ASP A 396 30.18 -2.71 -0.72
CA ASP A 396 29.62 -3.50 -1.82
C ASP A 396 28.58 -2.71 -2.64
N ASN A 397 28.24 -1.47 -2.26
CA ASN A 397 27.38 -0.62 -3.07
C ASN A 397 27.99 -0.39 -4.48
N PRO A 398 27.15 -0.29 -5.52
CA PRO A 398 27.59 -0.41 -6.91
C PRO A 398 28.59 0.67 -7.34
N PHE A 399 28.54 1.86 -6.72
CA PHE A 399 29.45 2.96 -7.07
C PHE A 399 30.77 2.98 -6.31
N ILE A 400 30.92 2.24 -5.19
CA ILE A 400 32.14 2.30 -4.36
C ILE A 400 33.43 1.94 -5.12
N PRO A 401 33.47 0.88 -5.94
CA PRO A 401 34.66 0.57 -6.74
C PRO A 401 35.05 1.70 -7.68
N TRP A 402 34.06 2.44 -8.18
CA TRP A 402 34.32 3.58 -9.02
C TRP A 402 34.86 4.78 -8.23
N LEU A 403 34.37 5.01 -7.00
CA LEU A 403 34.91 6.06 -6.13
C LEU A 403 36.37 5.83 -5.74
N THR A 404 36.79 4.57 -5.69
CA THR A 404 38.09 4.12 -5.17
C THR A 404 39.10 3.79 -6.27
N ALA A 405 38.67 3.69 -7.53
CA ALA A 405 39.56 3.55 -8.67
C ALA A 405 40.32 4.86 -8.94
N THR A 406 41.66 4.77 -9.04
CA THR A 406 42.59 5.84 -9.47
C THR A 406 42.06 6.62 -10.70
N PRO A 407 42.43 7.91 -10.88
CA PRO A 407 41.68 8.84 -11.73
C PRO A 407 41.40 8.23 -13.08
N MET A 408 40.11 8.08 -13.40
CA MET A 408 39.67 7.56 -14.69
C MET A 408 40.39 8.32 -15.80
N GLU A 409 41.19 7.60 -16.58
CA GLU A 409 41.40 7.96 -17.96
C GLU A 409 40.06 7.67 -18.65
N LEU A 410 39.28 8.73 -18.90
CA LEU A 410 38.10 8.63 -19.75
C LEU A 410 38.54 8.08 -21.12
N PRO A 411 37.71 7.26 -21.79
CA PRO A 411 38.00 6.76 -23.13
C PRO A 411 38.47 7.89 -24.05
N GLU A 412 39.55 7.66 -24.77
CA GLU A 412 40.17 8.65 -25.64
C GLU A 412 39.15 9.17 -26.67
N GLY A 413 38.77 10.46 -26.57
CA GLY A 413 37.80 11.09 -27.46
C GLY A 413 36.43 11.43 -26.86
N THR A 414 36.12 11.02 -25.62
CA THR A 414 34.92 11.51 -24.93
C THR A 414 35.14 12.99 -24.56
N PRO A 415 34.34 13.95 -25.07
CA PRO A 415 34.47 15.34 -24.71
C PRO A 415 34.30 15.46 -23.20
N ILE A 416 35.37 15.84 -22.49
CA ILE A 416 35.27 16.22 -21.08
C ILE A 416 34.43 17.49 -21.07
N PRO A 417 33.21 17.51 -20.52
CA PRO A 417 32.47 18.75 -20.36
C PRO A 417 33.37 19.68 -19.54
N PRO A 418 33.73 20.87 -20.04
CA PRO A 418 34.63 21.75 -19.33
C PRO A 418 33.87 22.41 -18.18
N THR A 419 33.75 21.72 -17.04
CA THR A 419 33.28 22.33 -15.79
C THR A 419 33.94 21.70 -14.55
N PRO A 420 34.10 22.45 -13.44
CA PRO A 420 34.98 22.11 -12.31
C PRO A 420 34.45 21.04 -11.34
N ASP A 421 33.26 20.47 -11.53
CA ASP A 421 32.65 19.54 -10.56
C ASP A 421 32.74 18.08 -11.03
N ASN A 422 33.95 17.53 -10.97
CA ASN A 422 34.25 16.08 -11.01
C ASN A 422 33.75 15.39 -9.73
N ARG A 423 32.47 15.52 -9.39
CA ARG A 423 31.90 14.74 -8.31
C ARG A 423 31.66 13.32 -8.79
N LEU A 424 32.14 12.41 -7.98
CA LEU A 424 31.80 11.01 -8.11
C LEU A 424 30.36 10.81 -7.57
N PRO A 425 29.64 9.76 -7.95
CA PRO A 425 28.32 9.47 -7.39
C PRO A 425 28.35 9.41 -5.88
N GLU A 426 27.21 9.69 -5.30
CA GLU A 426 26.99 9.41 -3.89
C GLU A 426 27.03 7.89 -3.69
N GLY A 427 28.02 7.40 -2.93
CA GLY A 427 28.24 5.96 -2.76
C GLY A 427 27.06 5.20 -2.13
N ALA A 428 26.11 5.92 -1.53
CA ALA A 428 24.88 5.36 -0.98
C ALA A 428 23.84 4.96 -2.04
N VAL A 429 23.92 5.50 -3.27
CA VAL A 429 22.91 5.25 -4.31
C VAL A 429 23.04 3.81 -4.85
N ILE A 430 21.93 3.07 -4.88
CA ILE A 430 21.86 1.73 -5.47
C ILE A 430 20.94 1.64 -6.70
N ALA A 431 20.04 2.59 -6.86
CA ALA A 431 19.20 2.78 -8.04
C ALA A 431 18.78 4.25 -8.18
N SER A 432 18.44 4.68 -9.40
CA SER A 432 17.98 6.04 -9.70
C SER A 432 16.87 6.05 -10.74
N GLY A 433 16.38 7.25 -11.04
CA GLY A 433 15.39 7.45 -12.10
C GLY A 433 13.98 7.15 -11.60
N PHE A 434 13.73 7.45 -10.33
CA PHE A 434 12.41 7.40 -9.73
C PHE A 434 11.83 8.82 -9.67
N ARG A 435 10.51 8.93 -9.82
CA ARG A 435 9.77 10.17 -9.66
C ARG A 435 9.39 10.37 -8.20
N ASN A 436 8.50 9.53 -7.70
CA ASN A 436 8.03 9.56 -6.34
C ASN A 436 7.95 8.13 -5.79
N PRO A 437 9.11 7.53 -5.44
CA PRO A 437 9.19 6.21 -4.83
C PRO A 437 8.62 6.28 -3.41
N TYR A 438 7.30 6.18 -3.29
CA TYR A 438 6.57 6.46 -2.05
C TYR A 438 6.78 5.38 -1.00
N THR A 439 6.76 4.11 -1.41
CA THR A 439 7.07 2.97 -0.53
C THR A 439 8.00 1.97 -1.19
N ILE A 440 8.53 1.05 -0.37
CA ILE A 440 9.33 -0.08 -0.82
C ILE A 440 8.90 -1.37 -0.10
N ALA A 441 8.82 -2.46 -0.87
CA ALA A 441 8.58 -3.81 -0.37
C ALA A 441 9.87 -4.63 -0.45
N LEU A 442 10.17 -5.39 0.59
CA LEU A 442 11.28 -6.34 0.59
C LEU A 442 10.78 -7.71 0.17
N ARG A 443 11.34 -8.27 -0.89
CA ARG A 443 11.05 -9.65 -1.29
C ARG A 443 11.92 -10.60 -0.47
N PRO A 444 11.33 -11.58 0.25
CA PRO A 444 12.11 -12.61 0.92
C PRO A 444 13.01 -13.35 -0.07
N GLY A 445 14.30 -13.49 0.26
CA GLY A 445 15.25 -14.27 -0.54
C GLY A 445 15.19 -15.78 -0.25
N PRO A 446 16.05 -16.57 -0.91
CA PRO A 446 16.14 -18.01 -0.69
C PRO A 446 16.67 -18.37 0.71
N THR A 447 17.40 -17.45 1.34
CA THR A 447 17.81 -17.57 2.75
C THR A 447 16.72 -16.93 3.61
N PRO A 448 16.10 -17.69 4.55
CA PRO A 448 15.05 -17.14 5.43
C PRO A 448 15.51 -15.86 6.13
N GLY A 449 14.68 -14.81 6.05
CA GLY A 449 14.96 -13.51 6.69
C GLY A 449 15.91 -12.59 5.92
N VAL A 450 16.57 -13.05 4.85
CA VAL A 450 17.47 -12.23 4.04
C VAL A 450 16.78 -11.85 2.74
N PRO A 451 16.45 -10.57 2.49
CA PRO A 451 15.88 -10.16 1.22
C PRO A 451 16.94 -10.19 0.11
N ASN A 452 16.53 -10.61 -1.08
CA ASN A 452 17.38 -10.55 -2.29
C ASN A 452 17.04 -9.35 -3.18
N GLU A 453 15.85 -8.78 -3.00
CA GLU A 453 15.29 -7.73 -3.85
C GLU A 453 14.47 -6.74 -3.02
N VAL A 454 14.44 -5.52 -3.51
CA VAL A 454 13.53 -4.47 -3.08
C VAL A 454 12.69 -4.04 -4.28
N TRP A 455 11.40 -3.89 -4.04
CA TRP A 455 10.39 -3.52 -5.02
C TRP A 455 9.89 -2.13 -4.67
N VAL A 456 10.18 -1.16 -5.54
CA VAL A 456 9.95 0.27 -5.29
C VAL A 456 8.64 0.69 -5.92
N CYS A 457 7.68 1.16 -5.12
CA CYS A 457 6.42 1.71 -5.61
C CYS A 457 6.64 3.16 -6.01
N ASN A 458 6.79 3.41 -7.30
CA ASN A 458 7.09 4.70 -7.89
C ASN A 458 5.83 5.32 -8.50
N VAL A 459 5.40 6.45 -7.94
CA VAL A 459 4.21 7.17 -8.40
C VAL A 459 4.55 8.06 -9.60
N GLY A 460 3.86 7.84 -10.72
CA GLY A 460 4.12 8.48 -12.01
C GLY A 460 3.68 9.93 -12.15
N GLY A 461 3.94 10.50 -13.33
CA GLY A 461 3.67 11.88 -13.73
C GLY A 461 2.21 12.28 -13.68
N VAL A 462 1.92 13.56 -13.47
CA VAL A 462 0.54 14.09 -13.46
C VAL A 462 -0.14 13.96 -14.84
N SER A 463 -1.48 13.89 -14.86
CA SER A 463 -2.38 13.78 -16.03
C SER A 463 -2.65 12.38 -16.59
N ASN A 464 -3.31 12.32 -17.75
CA ASN A 464 -3.94 11.15 -18.38
C ASN A 464 -2.97 10.15 -19.02
N ARG A 465 -1.73 10.17 -18.56
CA ARG A 465 -0.59 9.74 -19.35
C ARG A 465 0.62 9.29 -18.51
N GLY A 466 0.55 9.41 -17.19
CA GLY A 466 1.56 8.87 -16.28
C GLY A 466 1.37 7.39 -16.04
N PHE A 467 2.47 6.71 -15.67
CA PHE A 467 2.45 5.31 -15.30
C PHE A 467 2.74 5.14 -13.81
N GLU A 468 1.95 4.31 -13.16
CA GLU A 468 2.29 3.82 -11.82
C GLU A 468 3.19 2.59 -11.97
N GLU A 469 4.28 2.54 -11.21
CA GLU A 469 5.35 1.55 -11.40
C GLU A 469 5.69 0.84 -10.09
N ILE A 470 6.00 -0.45 -10.20
CA ILE A 470 6.65 -1.23 -9.16
C ILE A 470 7.95 -1.80 -9.71
N ASP A 471 9.06 -1.20 -9.29
CA ASP A 471 10.39 -1.42 -9.85
C ASP A 471 11.22 -2.42 -9.03
N ARG A 472 11.75 -3.44 -9.68
CA ARG A 472 12.53 -4.51 -9.02
C ARG A 472 14.03 -4.21 -8.99
N VAL A 473 14.53 -3.79 -7.84
CA VAL A 473 15.97 -3.61 -7.57
C VAL A 473 16.54 -4.81 -6.82
N SER A 474 17.43 -5.57 -7.45
CA SER A 474 18.23 -6.59 -6.73
C SER A 474 19.17 -5.94 -5.71
N LEU A 475 19.26 -6.54 -4.53
CA LEU A 475 20.19 -6.21 -3.45
C LEU A 475 21.50 -7.00 -3.52
N ALA A 476 21.63 -7.92 -4.49
CA ALA A 476 22.87 -8.63 -4.76
C ALA A 476 23.74 -7.80 -5.71
N PHE A 477 24.60 -6.97 -5.14
CA PHE A 477 25.53 -6.14 -5.91
C PHE A 477 26.83 -6.90 -6.17
N SER A 478 27.28 -6.87 -7.43
CA SER A 478 28.67 -7.18 -7.77
C SER A 478 29.39 -5.84 -7.92
N PRO A 479 30.37 -5.52 -7.05
CA PRO A 479 31.11 -4.28 -7.17
C PRO A 479 31.70 -4.17 -8.58
N THR A 480 31.33 -3.12 -9.30
CA THR A 480 31.71 -2.94 -10.70
C THR A 480 32.28 -1.55 -10.94
N PRO A 481 33.39 -1.43 -11.68
CA PRO A 481 33.88 -0.14 -12.12
C PRO A 481 33.08 0.42 -13.31
N ASN A 482 32.13 -0.34 -13.88
CA ASN A 482 31.37 0.09 -15.05
C ASN A 482 30.05 0.78 -14.63
N PRO A 483 29.95 2.11 -14.80
CA PRO A 483 28.72 2.85 -14.48
C PRO A 483 27.49 2.39 -15.28
N ASN A 484 27.64 1.73 -16.42
CA ASN A 484 26.50 1.22 -17.22
C ASN A 484 25.78 0.04 -16.54
N GLN A 485 26.34 -0.50 -15.45
CA GLN A 485 25.69 -1.52 -14.63
C GLN A 485 24.82 -0.92 -13.51
N HIS A 486 24.79 0.41 -13.40
CA HIS A 486 23.85 1.13 -12.56
C HIS A 486 22.40 0.89 -13.00
N LYS A 487 21.49 0.80 -12.03
CA LYS A 487 20.06 0.62 -12.31
C LYS A 487 19.37 1.97 -12.39
N ASN A 488 18.95 2.34 -13.59
CA ASN A 488 18.22 3.56 -13.89
C ASN A 488 16.84 3.21 -14.44
N TYR A 489 15.79 3.70 -13.78
CA TYR A 489 14.39 3.46 -14.12
C TYR A 489 13.78 4.54 -15.01
N GLY A 490 14.60 5.46 -15.51
CA GLY A 490 14.26 6.28 -16.66
C GLY A 490 13.66 7.64 -16.34
N PHE A 491 12.98 7.82 -15.20
CA PHE A 491 12.41 9.13 -14.85
C PHE A 491 13.49 10.22 -14.79
N PRO A 492 13.23 11.44 -15.28
CA PRO A 492 12.02 11.94 -15.95
C PRO A 492 12.02 11.78 -17.47
N ARG A 493 12.95 11.01 -18.05
CA ARG A 493 12.99 10.79 -19.51
C ARG A 493 11.94 9.79 -19.98
N VAL A 494 11.72 8.76 -19.17
CA VAL A 494 10.81 7.67 -19.46
C VAL A 494 9.98 7.41 -18.21
N GLU A 495 8.70 7.14 -18.42
CA GLU A 495 7.79 6.49 -17.50
C GLU A 495 7.19 5.29 -18.24
N GLY A 496 6.98 4.19 -17.52
CA GLY A 496 6.50 2.93 -18.03
C GLY A 496 7.58 2.06 -18.68
N ASN A 497 7.13 1.08 -19.48
CA ASN A 497 8.00 0.13 -20.15
C ASN A 497 8.58 0.72 -21.45
N SER A 498 9.89 1.00 -21.47
CA SER A 498 10.60 1.53 -22.65
C SER A 498 10.57 0.59 -23.87
N ALA A 499 10.31 -0.70 -23.69
CA ALA A 499 10.27 -1.69 -24.76
C ALA A 499 8.88 -1.84 -25.41
N GLU A 500 7.81 -1.31 -24.80
CA GLU A 500 6.49 -1.38 -25.40
C GLU A 500 6.26 -0.21 -26.37
N PRO A 501 5.89 -0.49 -27.63
CA PRO A 501 5.70 0.52 -28.67
C PRO A 501 4.34 1.22 -28.56
N THR A 502 3.59 1.07 -27.46
CA THR A 502 2.44 1.94 -27.21
C THR A 502 3.01 3.35 -27.18
N PRO A 503 2.71 4.19 -28.18
CA PRO A 503 3.49 5.38 -28.43
C PRO A 503 3.26 6.36 -27.29
N TYR A 504 4.13 6.27 -26.29
CA TYR A 504 4.41 7.38 -25.41
C TYR A 504 5.57 8.14 -26.04
N PRO A 505 5.32 9.25 -26.73
CA PRO A 505 4.01 9.79 -27.13
C PRO A 505 3.77 9.73 -28.64
N ASP A 506 2.50 9.87 -29.06
CA ASP A 506 2.12 10.40 -30.37
C ASP A 506 3.18 11.40 -30.84
N THR A 507 3.66 11.27 -32.08
CA THR A 507 4.64 12.19 -32.67
C THR A 507 4.28 13.65 -32.37
N GLY A 508 4.94 14.27 -31.39
CA GLY A 508 4.60 15.61 -30.91
C GLY A 508 4.73 15.86 -29.41
N TYR A 509 4.74 14.83 -28.55
CA TYR A 509 5.04 15.01 -27.12
C TYR A 509 6.42 14.38 -26.84
N GLN A 510 7.33 15.14 -26.27
CA GLN A 510 8.37 14.61 -25.38
C GLN A 510 7.91 15.06 -24.00
N MET A 511 8.16 14.34 -22.90
CA MET A 511 7.71 14.83 -21.57
C MET A 511 8.18 16.26 -21.26
N TYR A 512 9.18 16.75 -22.01
CA TYR A 512 9.64 18.13 -22.05
C TYR A 512 9.64 18.70 -23.48
N ASP A 513 8.49 18.82 -24.13
CA ASP A 513 8.34 19.64 -25.35
C ASP A 513 8.25 21.15 -25.05
N GLY A 514 8.42 21.55 -23.78
CA GLY A 514 8.38 22.95 -23.33
C GLY A 514 6.98 23.50 -23.07
N ASP A 515 5.91 22.81 -23.48
CA ASP A 515 4.52 23.23 -23.23
C ASP A 515 4.00 22.71 -21.87
N SER A 516 4.52 21.59 -21.37
CA SER A 516 4.15 21.00 -20.06
C SER A 516 4.73 21.75 -18.85
N CYS A 517 5.90 22.40 -18.98
CA CYS A 517 6.56 23.14 -17.89
C CYS A 517 5.92 24.52 -17.58
N GLY A 518 4.68 24.73 -18.01
CA GLY A 518 4.05 26.04 -18.03
C GLY A 518 4.77 26.97 -19.01
N SER A 519 4.07 27.98 -19.50
CA SER A 519 4.67 28.99 -20.37
C SER A 519 5.88 29.60 -19.66
N CYS A 520 7.10 29.19 -20.02
CA CYS A 520 8.34 29.71 -19.50
C CYS A 520 8.70 30.90 -20.39
N PRO A 521 8.13 32.11 -20.16
CA PRO A 521 7.90 33.07 -21.24
C PRO A 521 9.18 33.79 -21.67
N ASN A 522 10.27 33.68 -20.89
CA ASN A 522 11.42 34.59 -21.00
C ASN A 522 12.81 33.96 -20.79
N THR A 523 12.96 32.64 -20.55
CA THR A 523 14.26 32.03 -20.18
C THR A 523 14.80 31.01 -21.18
N GLY A 524 14.30 30.96 -22.41
CA GLY A 524 14.95 30.18 -23.46
C GLY A 524 14.89 28.67 -23.25
N CYS A 525 13.94 28.17 -22.46
CA CYS A 525 13.46 26.79 -22.59
C CYS A 525 12.67 26.67 -23.91
N THR A 526 13.36 26.84 -25.04
CA THR A 526 12.82 26.36 -26.32
C THR A 526 12.65 24.86 -26.14
N GLY A 527 11.43 24.34 -26.27
CA GLY A 527 11.07 22.91 -26.26
C GLY A 527 12.08 22.08 -27.02
N GLY A 528 13.12 21.69 -26.30
CA GLY A 528 14.39 21.30 -26.85
C GLY A 528 14.55 19.85 -26.53
N ASP A 529 14.71 19.07 -27.58
CA ASP A 529 14.96 17.64 -27.48
C ASP A 529 16.08 17.36 -26.47
N LEU A 530 15.70 16.85 -25.30
CA LEU A 530 16.64 16.49 -24.23
C LEU A 530 17.41 15.20 -24.56
N SER A 531 17.16 14.57 -25.71
CA SER A 531 17.90 13.40 -26.18
C SER A 531 19.42 13.65 -26.27
N GLU A 532 19.83 14.89 -26.53
CA GLU A 532 21.24 15.28 -26.65
C GLU A 532 21.89 15.66 -25.30
N CYS A 533 21.12 15.84 -24.24
CA CYS A 533 21.67 16.16 -22.93
C CYS A 533 22.24 14.89 -22.28
N ALA A 534 23.53 14.88 -21.92
CA ALA A 534 24.12 13.72 -21.26
C ALA A 534 23.64 13.62 -19.79
N SER A 535 23.06 12.49 -19.40
CA SER A 535 22.90 12.09 -18.01
C SER A 535 24.22 11.61 -17.39
N PHE A 536 24.31 11.57 -16.05
CA PHE A 536 25.49 11.04 -15.37
C PHE A 536 25.12 9.99 -14.31
N PRO A 537 25.50 8.71 -14.48
CA PRO A 537 26.23 8.19 -15.64
C PRO A 537 25.43 8.35 -16.94
N PHE A 538 26.13 8.40 -18.08
CA PHE A 538 25.46 8.43 -19.38
C PHE A 538 24.73 7.09 -19.54
N VAL A 539 23.39 7.13 -19.53
CA VAL A 539 22.54 5.95 -19.70
C VAL A 539 21.79 6.12 -21.00
N GLU A 540 22.02 5.22 -21.96
CA GLU A 540 21.27 5.19 -23.21
C GLU A 540 19.86 4.62 -22.96
N PHE A 541 18.90 4.90 -23.84
CA PHE A 541 17.52 4.42 -23.66
C PHE A 541 17.42 2.88 -23.65
N GLU A 542 18.29 2.18 -24.37
CA GLU A 542 18.36 0.71 -24.36
C GLU A 542 18.88 0.14 -23.03
N ASP A 543 19.55 0.96 -22.22
CA ASP A 543 20.13 0.56 -20.94
C ASP A 543 19.14 0.69 -19.76
N LEU A 544 17.98 1.34 -19.98
CA LEU A 544 16.96 1.55 -18.96
C LEU A 544 16.39 0.23 -18.44
N LYS A 545 16.12 0.19 -17.13
CA LYS A 545 15.43 -0.95 -16.53
C LYS A 545 13.94 -0.74 -16.63
N PRO A 546 13.18 -1.66 -17.27
CA PRO A 546 11.74 -1.55 -17.28
C PRO A 546 11.19 -1.86 -15.88
N PRO A 547 10.01 -1.32 -15.53
CA PRO A 547 9.32 -1.68 -14.31
C PRO A 547 8.94 -3.17 -14.33
N SER A 548 8.76 -3.76 -13.15
CA SER A 548 8.35 -5.17 -13.06
C SER A 548 6.84 -5.33 -13.08
N VAL A 549 6.12 -4.40 -12.45
CA VAL A 549 4.67 -4.24 -12.60
C VAL A 549 4.41 -2.78 -12.93
N TYR A 550 3.50 -2.50 -13.85
CA TYR A 550 3.10 -1.13 -14.15
C TYR A 550 1.67 -1.05 -14.65
N TYR A 551 1.06 0.13 -14.56
CA TYR A 551 -0.27 0.38 -15.12
C TYR A 551 -0.47 1.82 -15.53
N GLU A 552 -1.31 2.01 -16.55
CA GLU A 552 -1.77 3.33 -16.95
C GLU A 552 -2.83 3.81 -15.98
N ARG A 553 -2.91 5.13 -15.79
CA ARG A 553 -3.97 5.73 -14.99
C ARG A 553 -5.34 5.52 -15.63
N PHE A 554 -6.20 4.76 -14.97
CA PHE A 554 -7.56 4.48 -15.45
C PHE A 554 -8.49 5.69 -15.23
N ASP A 555 -9.49 5.87 -16.10
CA ASP A 555 -10.48 6.94 -16.01
C ASP A 555 -11.56 6.60 -14.96
N GLN A 556 -11.81 7.49 -14.01
CA GLN A 556 -12.93 7.41 -13.07
C GLN A 556 -14.19 8.15 -13.59
N GLY A 557 -14.56 7.94 -14.86
CA GLY A 557 -15.84 8.40 -15.40
C GLY A 557 -15.98 9.91 -15.61
N GLY A 558 -14.89 10.63 -15.88
CA GLY A 558 -14.95 12.04 -16.28
C GLY A 558 -13.83 12.90 -15.71
N SER A 559 -12.77 13.05 -16.50
CA SER A 559 -11.70 14.06 -16.43
C SER A 559 -10.59 13.90 -15.37
N ASN A 560 -10.71 12.98 -14.42
CA ASN A 560 -9.62 12.66 -13.49
C ASN A 560 -9.06 11.27 -13.80
N TYR A 561 -8.02 11.23 -14.62
CA TYR A 561 -7.18 10.05 -14.76
C TYR A 561 -6.34 9.92 -13.50
N GLY A 562 -6.54 8.83 -12.77
CA GLY A 562 -5.99 8.64 -11.43
C GLY A 562 -5.13 7.39 -11.34
N GLY A 563 -4.22 7.39 -10.38
CA GLY A 563 -3.39 6.24 -9.99
C GLY A 563 -2.35 6.74 -9.01
N SER A 564 -2.05 5.95 -8.00
CA SER A 564 -0.99 6.28 -7.03
C SER A 564 -0.63 5.03 -6.25
N VAL A 565 0.40 4.32 -6.70
CA VAL A 565 0.89 3.13 -6.01
C VAL A 565 1.68 3.52 -4.75
N VAL A 566 1.15 3.19 -3.57
CA VAL A 566 1.68 3.72 -2.29
C VAL A 566 1.98 2.67 -1.23
N GLY A 567 1.47 1.45 -1.35
CA GLY A 567 1.69 0.36 -0.39
C GLY A 567 2.04 -0.92 -1.12
N ALA A 568 3.01 -1.70 -0.65
CA ALA A 568 3.25 -3.04 -1.20
C ALA A 568 3.86 -3.99 -0.18
N ALA A 569 3.49 -5.27 -0.27
CA ALA A 569 4.03 -6.33 0.58
C ALA A 569 4.02 -7.68 -0.14
N PHE A 570 5.02 -8.49 0.12
CA PHE A 570 5.05 -9.90 -0.30
C PHE A 570 4.40 -10.78 0.76
N ILE A 571 3.61 -11.76 0.32
CA ILE A 571 3.03 -12.75 1.22
C ILE A 571 4.07 -13.80 1.60
N ALA A 572 4.38 -13.90 2.88
CA ALA A 572 5.26 -14.90 3.48
C ALA A 572 4.59 -15.68 4.64
N GLY A 573 3.55 -15.13 5.26
CA GLY A 573 2.82 -15.72 6.39
C GLY A 573 1.64 -16.63 6.03
N SER A 574 1.04 -17.25 7.05
CA SER A 574 0.01 -18.30 6.93
C SER A 574 -1.44 -17.82 6.91
N GLN A 575 -1.70 -16.51 6.96
CA GLN A 575 -3.06 -15.95 6.94
C GLN A 575 -3.64 -15.85 5.52
N PHE A 576 -2.87 -16.30 4.53
CA PHE A 576 -3.26 -16.39 3.14
C PHE A 576 -3.06 -17.84 2.67
N PRO A 577 -3.81 -18.30 1.66
CA PRO A 577 -3.64 -19.64 1.11
C PRO A 577 -2.18 -19.89 0.74
N SER A 578 -1.70 -21.12 0.93
CA SER A 578 -0.31 -21.47 0.61
C SER A 578 0.07 -21.20 -0.86
N SER A 579 -0.91 -21.16 -1.76
CA SER A 579 -0.75 -20.76 -3.16
C SER A 579 -0.34 -19.30 -3.34
N TYR A 580 -0.62 -18.43 -2.37
CA TYR A 580 -0.29 -17.00 -2.41
C TYR A 580 1.11 -16.71 -1.86
N LEU A 581 1.79 -17.68 -1.26
CA LEU A 581 3.14 -17.49 -0.75
C LEU A 581 4.08 -17.05 -1.87
N GLY A 582 4.67 -15.86 -1.72
CA GLY A 582 5.55 -15.20 -2.67
C GLY A 582 4.85 -14.21 -3.62
N ASP A 583 3.53 -14.11 -3.58
CA ASP A 583 2.77 -13.14 -4.36
C ASP A 583 2.99 -11.72 -3.82
N LEU A 584 2.89 -10.75 -4.71
CA LEU A 584 2.94 -9.32 -4.39
C LEU A 584 1.52 -8.79 -4.23
N PHE A 585 1.26 -8.11 -3.13
CA PHE A 585 0.06 -7.32 -2.94
C PHE A 585 0.47 -5.85 -2.93
N PHE A 586 -0.30 -4.99 -3.59
CA PHE A 586 -0.05 -3.55 -3.55
C PHE A 586 -1.34 -2.73 -3.49
N LEU A 587 -1.23 -1.51 -2.98
CA LEU A 587 -2.31 -0.56 -2.79
C LEU A 587 -2.22 0.56 -3.82
N ASP A 588 -3.38 0.93 -4.37
CA ASP A 588 -3.56 2.20 -5.09
C ASP A 588 -4.39 3.16 -4.24
N PHE A 589 -3.79 4.32 -3.92
CA PHE A 589 -4.40 5.37 -3.10
C PHE A 589 -5.60 6.04 -3.77
N VAL A 590 -5.57 6.25 -5.08
CA VAL A 590 -6.62 6.98 -5.82
C VAL A 590 -7.83 6.09 -6.06
N HIS A 591 -7.61 4.81 -6.28
CA HIS A 591 -8.65 3.82 -6.54
C HIS A 591 -9.19 3.14 -5.27
N SER A 592 -8.56 3.37 -4.11
CA SER A 592 -8.84 2.64 -2.86
C SER A 592 -8.89 1.13 -3.12
N SER A 593 -7.85 0.60 -3.74
CA SER A 593 -7.82 -0.79 -4.16
C SER A 593 -6.58 -1.51 -3.65
N LEU A 594 -6.75 -2.83 -3.53
CA LEU A 594 -5.70 -3.79 -3.29
C LEU A 594 -5.61 -4.69 -4.52
N THR A 595 -4.43 -4.76 -5.11
CA THR A 595 -4.12 -5.59 -6.28
C THR A 595 -3.20 -6.74 -5.87
N ARG A 596 -3.41 -7.91 -6.45
CA ARG A 596 -2.56 -9.09 -6.26
C ARG A 596 -1.91 -9.47 -7.59
N ILE A 597 -0.59 -9.67 -7.57
CA ILE A 597 0.16 -10.23 -8.69
C ILE A 597 0.82 -11.54 -8.24
N ASP A 598 0.55 -12.63 -8.96
CA ASP A 598 1.10 -13.93 -8.59
C ASP A 598 2.61 -14.02 -8.82
N LYS A 599 3.30 -14.79 -7.98
CA LYS A 599 4.76 -14.90 -8.05
C LYS A 599 5.30 -15.40 -9.40
N ASN A 600 4.56 -16.25 -10.12
CA ASN A 600 5.07 -16.82 -11.37
C ASN A 600 5.13 -15.72 -12.43
N THR A 601 4.15 -14.81 -12.41
CA THR A 601 4.15 -13.59 -13.21
C THR A 601 5.35 -12.69 -12.84
N LEU A 602 5.59 -12.47 -11.55
CA LEU A 602 6.71 -11.64 -11.06
C LEU A 602 8.10 -12.22 -11.35
N ASP A 603 8.22 -13.54 -11.43
CA ASP A 603 9.48 -14.24 -11.68
C ASP A 603 9.86 -14.31 -13.16
N THR A 604 9.00 -13.85 -14.05
CA THR A 604 9.37 -13.68 -15.46
C THR A 604 10.35 -12.50 -15.63
N ALA A 605 11.11 -12.52 -16.73
CA ALA A 605 11.96 -11.38 -17.11
C ALA A 605 11.17 -10.28 -17.84
N THR A 606 9.87 -10.46 -18.03
CA THR A 606 9.00 -9.54 -18.78
C THR A 606 8.20 -8.70 -17.81
N PRO A 607 8.16 -7.37 -17.97
CA PRO A 607 7.25 -6.51 -17.22
C PRO A 607 5.80 -6.99 -17.30
N TYR A 608 5.09 -6.94 -16.19
CA TYR A 608 3.66 -7.19 -16.14
C TYR A 608 2.87 -5.88 -16.18
N ARG A 609 1.91 -5.78 -17.09
CA ARG A 609 1.02 -4.63 -17.20
C ARG A 609 -0.35 -4.99 -16.66
N VAL A 610 -0.85 -4.24 -15.67
CA VAL A 610 -2.27 -4.33 -15.28
C VAL A 610 -3.09 -3.70 -16.41
N GLY A 611 -3.97 -4.49 -17.01
CA GLY A 611 -4.62 -4.17 -18.27
C GLY A 611 -5.82 -3.23 -18.13
N ASP A 612 -6.55 -3.34 -17.02
CA ASP A 612 -7.77 -2.57 -16.77
C ASP A 612 -8.04 -2.33 -15.27
N LEU A 613 -9.11 -1.58 -14.99
CA LEU A 613 -9.50 -1.21 -13.64
C LEU A 613 -10.01 -2.39 -12.82
N ASP A 614 -10.63 -3.40 -13.44
CA ASP A 614 -11.15 -4.57 -12.73
C ASP A 614 -9.99 -5.42 -12.21
N GLU A 615 -8.93 -5.56 -13.01
CA GLU A 615 -7.69 -6.20 -12.60
C GLU A 615 -6.97 -5.42 -11.48
N LEU A 616 -6.93 -4.09 -11.57
CA LEU A 616 -6.38 -3.24 -10.50
C LEU A 616 -7.20 -3.35 -9.21
N LYS A 617 -8.53 -3.52 -9.32
CA LYS A 617 -9.47 -3.66 -8.21
C LYS A 617 -9.76 -5.12 -7.87
N TRP A 618 -8.70 -5.91 -7.68
CA TRP A 618 -8.84 -7.26 -7.15
C TRP A 618 -9.61 -7.28 -5.81
N TRP A 619 -9.43 -6.25 -4.97
CA TRP A 619 -10.27 -5.95 -3.82
C TRP A 619 -10.39 -4.44 -3.60
N GLU A 620 -11.57 -3.96 -3.18
CA GLU A 620 -11.77 -2.55 -2.80
C GLU A 620 -11.52 -2.37 -1.31
N THR A 621 -10.56 -1.54 -0.95
CA THR A 621 -10.29 -1.20 0.46
C THR A 621 -11.29 -0.15 0.93
N GLU A 622 -11.64 -0.18 2.22
CA GLU A 622 -12.62 0.78 2.76
C GLU A 622 -12.13 2.25 2.67
N ASN A 623 -10.80 2.44 2.64
CA ASN A 623 -10.17 3.74 2.66
C ASN A 623 -8.96 3.80 1.71
N GLN A 624 -8.51 5.03 1.41
CA GLN A 624 -7.29 5.27 0.64
C GLN A 624 -6.07 4.85 1.46
N GLY A 625 -5.52 3.68 1.16
CA GLY A 625 -4.32 3.14 1.80
C GLY A 625 -3.08 3.97 1.44
N ARG A 626 -2.07 3.98 2.31
CA ARG A 626 -0.82 4.75 2.15
C ARG A 626 0.46 3.96 2.30
N ASP A 627 0.51 2.98 3.20
CA ASP A 627 1.67 2.10 3.34
C ASP A 627 1.16 0.72 3.72
N MET A 628 1.92 -0.33 3.41
CA MET A 628 1.53 -1.71 3.69
C MET A 628 2.73 -2.57 4.05
N LEU A 629 2.55 -3.44 5.04
CA LEU A 629 3.52 -4.47 5.43
C LEU A 629 2.78 -5.73 5.87
N GLN A 630 3.38 -6.89 5.65
CA GLN A 630 2.92 -8.12 6.31
C GLN A 630 3.47 -8.17 7.74
N GLY A 631 2.58 -8.41 8.71
CA GLY A 631 2.95 -8.59 10.10
C GLY A 631 3.52 -9.99 10.41
N PRO A 632 4.15 -10.15 11.58
CA PRO A 632 4.73 -11.44 12.01
C PRO A 632 3.67 -12.54 12.23
N ASP A 633 2.41 -12.16 12.40
CA ASP A 633 1.25 -13.05 12.48
C ASP A 633 0.72 -13.48 11.10
N GLY A 634 1.29 -12.95 10.01
CA GLY A 634 0.95 -13.24 8.63
C GLY A 634 -0.14 -12.37 8.03
N TRP A 635 -0.76 -11.47 8.81
CA TRP A 635 -1.77 -10.52 8.30
C TRP A 635 -1.10 -9.44 7.46
N LEU A 636 -1.81 -8.91 6.46
CA LEU A 636 -1.41 -7.66 5.82
C LEU A 636 -1.92 -6.50 6.66
N TYR A 637 -1.05 -5.55 6.98
CA TYR A 637 -1.41 -4.34 7.70
C TYR A 637 -1.20 -3.15 6.78
N TYR A 638 -2.15 -2.23 6.75
CA TYR A 638 -2.02 -1.03 5.94
C TYR A 638 -2.56 0.20 6.65
N ILE A 639 -1.88 1.33 6.45
CA ILE A 639 -2.32 2.63 6.96
C ILE A 639 -3.30 3.25 5.97
N SER A 640 -4.34 3.89 6.47
CA SER A 640 -5.19 4.80 5.70
C SER A 640 -5.38 6.13 6.43
N GLY A 641 -6.09 7.08 5.81
CA GLY A 641 -6.40 8.36 6.46
C GLY A 641 -7.19 8.24 7.77
N SER A 642 -7.87 7.12 8.01
CA SER A 642 -8.72 6.87 9.18
C SER A 642 -8.01 6.11 10.31
N GLY A 643 -6.88 5.46 10.05
CA GLY A 643 -6.20 4.62 11.05
C GLY A 643 -5.35 3.52 10.44
N LEU A 644 -5.20 2.43 11.18
CA LEU A 644 -4.51 1.22 10.76
C LEU A 644 -5.52 0.09 10.56
N ASN A 645 -5.56 -0.46 9.35
CA ASN A 645 -6.40 -1.61 9.01
C ASN A 645 -5.53 -2.86 8.85
N ARG A 646 -6.16 -4.03 8.92
CA ARG A 646 -5.52 -5.30 8.59
C ARG A 646 -6.41 -6.20 7.75
N ILE A 647 -5.78 -7.03 6.95
CA ILE A 647 -6.40 -7.92 5.97
C ILE A 647 -5.88 -9.35 6.16
N ARG A 648 -6.80 -10.32 6.12
CA ARG A 648 -6.48 -11.76 6.00
C ARG A 648 -7.36 -12.43 4.95
N PHE A 649 -7.01 -13.67 4.65
CA PHE A 649 -7.89 -14.60 3.97
C PHE A 649 -8.69 -15.46 4.99
N VAL A 650 -9.94 -15.76 4.66
CA VAL A 650 -10.88 -16.61 5.37
C VAL A 650 -11.39 -17.61 4.35
N GLU A 651 -11.09 -18.90 4.57
CA GLU A 651 -11.55 -19.98 3.69
C GLU A 651 -13.05 -20.26 3.79
#